data_AF-A0A453KDN5-F1
#
_entry.id   AF-A0A453KDN5-F1
#
_cell.length_a   1.000
_cell.length_b   1.000
_cell.length_c   1.000
_cell.angle_alpha   90.00
_cell.angle_beta   90.00
_cell.angle_gamma   90.00
#
_symmetry.space_group_name_H-M   'P 1'
#
loop_
_entity.id
_entity.type
_entity.pdbx_description
1 polymer ?
#
loop_
_entity_poly.entity_id
_entity_poly.type
_entity_poly.pdbx_seq_one_letter_code
_entity_poly.pdbx_strand_id
1 'polypeptide(L)'
;KRSLLSGSLDHSLIDQIPGRQNDRKTLLGELNWIFTAITDTIAWNVLPHELFQRLFRQDLLVASLFRNFLLAERIMRSANCSPITYPLLPPTHQHHMWDAWDMAAEICLSKLPHLIADPNAEFQPSPFFTEQLTAFEVWLDHGSEDKKPPEQLPIVLQVLLSQSHRFRALVLLGRFLDMGPWAVDLALSVGIFPYVLKLLQTSAMELRQILVFIWTKILSLDKSCQVDLVKDGGHAYFIRFLDSLDAYPEQRAMAAFVLAVIVDGHRRGQEACMSAGLIDVCLRHLQPENPHDAQTEPLLLQWLCLCLGKLWEDFPEAQLLGLQSNAPEIVTCLLSEPQPEVRASAVFALGNLLDIGSPSVNGGDDDSDDDEKVRAEINVVRSLLQVTSDGSPLVRAEVSVALTRFALGHNKHLKSVAAEYWRPQTNSLLKSLPSLANINNPSNVYSPSNFLQGSSGLSSHIGPVLRVGSDTSATGRDGRISTSSPIATNSIMHGSPQSDDSSQHSDSGILLRDNASNGGLSYTRSRPIIDSGIYSLFISTMCSIAKDPYPRIANIGRRALSLVGVEQVVMRNTRFGSGGAGETSAPSSNIGMARSSSWFDMNSGISMAFRTPPVSPPQHDYLTGLRRVCSMEFRPHLLNSPDGLADPLLSSAAAPSTSELNILPQSTIYNWSCGHFSRPLLTGSDDNGEVTARREERERTALDCIAKCQRSSACKMTSQIASWDTKFELGTKSALLLPFSPIVVAADENEQIRVWNYDDALPVNTFENHKLSDRGLSKLLLINELDESLLLVGSSDGNVRIWRNYAQKGGQKLVTAFSSVQGHRAAGRSVVIDWQQQSGYLYASGDMSSILVWDLDKEQLLNTIPSSADSGISALSASQVRPGQFAAGFIDASVRIFDVRTPDSRLVYMARPHAPRTEKVVGIGFQPGFDPYKIVSASQAGDIQFLDVRRAAEPYLTIEAHRGSLTALAVHRHAPVIASGSAKQMIKVFSLEGEQL
;
A
#
# COMPACT_ATOMS: atom_id res chain seq x y z
N LYS A 1 -54.37 -29.80 15.00
CA LYS A 1 -54.60 -30.87 16.02
C LYS A 1 -55.47 -30.27 17.13
N ARG A 2 -56.21 -31.05 17.93
CA ARG A 2 -56.86 -30.49 19.16
C ARG A 2 -55.76 -30.24 20.20
N SER A 3 -55.82 -29.13 20.94
CA SER A 3 -54.90 -28.86 22.07
C SER A 3 -55.02 -29.95 23.13
N LEU A 4 -53.91 -30.26 23.79
CA LEU A 4 -53.87 -31.30 24.83
C LEU A 4 -54.65 -30.89 26.09
N LEU A 5 -54.92 -29.59 26.27
CA LEU A 5 -55.68 -29.04 27.40
C LEU A 5 -57.21 -29.08 27.22
N SER A 6 -57.74 -29.56 26.09
CA SER A 6 -59.18 -29.53 25.81
C SER A 6 -59.95 -30.52 26.72
N GLY A 7 -60.40 -30.04 27.87
CA GLY A 7 -61.12 -30.80 28.90
C GLY A 7 -60.47 -30.82 30.28
N SER A 8 -59.26 -30.27 30.45
CA SER A 8 -58.53 -30.26 31.74
C SER A 8 -58.33 -28.87 32.36
N LEU A 9 -58.61 -27.79 31.62
CA LEU A 9 -58.48 -26.41 32.08
C LEU A 9 -59.86 -25.73 32.10
N ASP A 10 -60.19 -25.01 33.18
CA ASP A 10 -61.37 -24.14 33.19
C ASP A 10 -61.08 -22.86 32.40
N HIS A 11 -61.98 -22.51 31.49
CA HIS A 11 -61.90 -21.29 30.69
C HIS A 11 -61.94 -20.02 31.55
N SER A 12 -62.59 -20.05 32.73
CA SER A 12 -62.66 -18.88 33.63
C SER A 12 -61.30 -18.43 34.17
N LEU A 13 -60.29 -19.31 34.13
CA LEU A 13 -58.92 -19.00 34.55
C LEU A 13 -58.19 -18.08 33.56
N ILE A 14 -58.58 -18.10 32.28
CA ILE A 14 -57.94 -17.29 31.22
C ILE A 14 -58.15 -15.79 31.47
N ASP A 15 -59.32 -15.41 31.98
CA ASP A 15 -59.63 -14.03 32.38
C ASP A 15 -58.87 -13.59 33.65
N GLN A 16 -58.21 -14.53 34.34
CA GLN A 16 -57.49 -14.35 35.61
C GLN A 16 -55.96 -14.48 35.46
N ILE A 17 -55.42 -14.45 34.24
CA ILE A 17 -53.97 -14.50 33.99
C ILE A 17 -53.25 -13.34 34.72
N PRO A 18 -52.32 -13.63 35.66
CA PRO A 18 -51.68 -12.60 36.46
C PRO A 18 -50.72 -11.74 35.63
N GLY A 19 -50.72 -10.44 35.92
CA GLY A 19 -49.74 -9.50 35.39
C GLY A 19 -50.31 -8.32 34.61
N ARG A 20 -49.46 -7.73 33.76
CA ARG A 20 -49.81 -6.64 32.85
C ARG A 20 -49.12 -6.85 31.51
N GLN A 21 -49.80 -6.55 30.40
CA GLN A 21 -49.29 -6.73 29.02
C GLN A 21 -47.93 -6.06 28.75
N ASN A 22 -47.61 -4.99 29.48
CA ASN A 22 -46.36 -4.24 29.34
C ASN A 22 -45.21 -4.79 30.22
N ASP A 23 -45.52 -5.60 31.24
CA ASP A 23 -44.51 -6.15 32.16
C ASP A 23 -44.14 -7.58 31.78
N ARG A 24 -43.06 -7.69 31.00
CA ARG A 24 -42.49 -8.96 30.52
C ARG A 24 -42.00 -9.91 31.62
N LYS A 25 -41.92 -9.47 32.88
CA LYS A 25 -41.64 -10.35 34.02
C LYS A 25 -42.90 -11.03 34.57
N THR A 26 -44.07 -10.71 34.03
CA THR A 26 -45.35 -11.33 34.40
C THR A 26 -45.86 -12.25 33.30
N LEU A 27 -46.65 -13.26 33.66
CA LEU A 27 -47.17 -14.27 32.74
C LEU A 27 -47.91 -13.64 31.53
N LEU A 28 -48.79 -12.66 31.79
CA LEU A 28 -49.51 -11.94 30.74
C LEU A 28 -48.59 -11.14 29.80
N GLY A 29 -47.56 -10.48 30.35
CA GLY A 29 -46.63 -9.67 29.57
C GLY A 29 -45.61 -10.50 28.79
N GLU A 30 -45.19 -11.65 29.32
CA GLU A 30 -44.36 -12.60 28.57
C GLU A 30 -45.14 -13.20 27.40
N LEU A 31 -46.38 -13.66 27.62
CA LEU A 31 -47.22 -14.23 26.55
C LEU A 31 -47.49 -13.21 25.43
N ASN A 32 -47.79 -11.95 25.78
CA ASN A 32 -47.95 -10.85 24.81
C ASN A 32 -46.65 -10.56 24.02
N TRP A 33 -45.50 -10.68 24.66
CA TRP A 33 -44.19 -10.46 24.02
C TRP A 33 -43.79 -11.61 23.10
N ILE A 34 -44.03 -12.87 23.49
CA ILE A 34 -43.88 -14.05 22.63
C ILE A 34 -44.81 -13.94 21.42
N PHE A 35 -46.08 -13.56 21.63
CA PHE A 35 -47.03 -13.33 20.54
C PHE A 35 -46.53 -12.28 19.54
N THR A 36 -45.99 -11.16 20.05
CA THR A 36 -45.40 -10.10 19.24
C THR A 36 -44.21 -10.62 18.44
N ALA A 37 -43.30 -11.38 19.07
CA ALA A 37 -42.14 -11.96 18.39
C ALA A 37 -42.54 -12.95 17.28
N ILE A 38 -43.52 -13.82 17.53
CA ILE A 38 -43.98 -14.81 16.56
C ILE A 38 -44.70 -14.16 15.37
N THR A 39 -45.62 -13.22 15.62
CA THR A 39 -46.35 -12.54 14.52
C THR A 39 -45.44 -11.67 13.66
N ASP A 40 -44.47 -10.97 14.26
CA ASP A 40 -43.47 -10.18 13.53
C ASP A 40 -42.52 -11.08 12.71
N THR A 41 -42.19 -12.27 13.24
CA THR A 41 -41.41 -13.30 12.54
C THR A 41 -42.16 -13.88 11.33
N ILE A 42 -43.44 -14.23 11.50
CA ILE A 42 -44.28 -14.73 10.40
C ILE A 42 -44.39 -13.68 9.29
N ALA A 43 -44.61 -12.41 9.66
CA ALA A 43 -44.68 -11.31 8.71
C ALA A 43 -43.37 -11.15 7.92
N TRP A 44 -42.22 -11.15 8.60
CA TRP A 44 -40.93 -10.96 7.94
C TRP A 44 -40.56 -12.10 6.98
N ASN A 45 -40.87 -13.36 7.34
CA ASN A 45 -40.57 -14.52 6.49
C ASN A 45 -41.53 -14.70 5.30
N VAL A 46 -42.72 -14.10 5.34
CA VAL A 46 -43.77 -14.26 4.32
C VAL A 46 -43.91 -13.05 3.40
N LEU A 47 -43.63 -11.83 3.88
CA LEU A 47 -43.87 -10.60 3.13
C LEU A 47 -42.61 -10.11 2.40
N PRO A 48 -42.74 -9.53 1.18
CA PRO A 48 -41.65 -8.79 0.54
C PRO A 48 -41.17 -7.63 1.42
N HIS A 49 -39.87 -7.33 1.37
CA HIS A 49 -39.21 -6.34 2.23
C HIS A 49 -39.95 -4.99 2.33
N GLU A 50 -40.26 -4.36 1.19
CA GLU A 50 -41.01 -3.10 1.09
C GLU A 50 -42.38 -3.15 1.82
N LEU A 51 -43.08 -4.27 1.67
CA LEU A 51 -44.41 -4.44 2.26
C LEU A 51 -44.32 -4.68 3.77
N PHE A 52 -43.32 -5.44 4.22
CA PHE A 52 -43.01 -5.61 5.63
C PHE A 52 -42.67 -4.27 6.29
N GLN A 53 -41.76 -3.48 5.71
CA GLN A 53 -41.38 -2.16 6.23
C GLN A 53 -42.59 -1.23 6.35
N ARG A 54 -43.38 -1.11 5.28
CA ARG A 54 -44.58 -0.27 5.26
C ARG A 54 -45.63 -0.66 6.31
N LEU A 55 -45.85 -1.95 6.53
CA LEU A 55 -46.94 -2.42 7.39
C LEU A 55 -46.51 -2.70 8.84
N PHE A 56 -45.28 -3.15 9.08
CA PHE A 56 -44.79 -3.62 10.38
C PHE A 56 -43.74 -2.70 11.04
N ARG A 57 -43.26 -1.65 10.35
CA ARG A 57 -42.26 -0.70 10.87
C ARG A 57 -42.64 0.78 10.78
N GLN A 58 -43.35 1.19 9.73
CA GLN A 58 -43.64 2.62 9.50
C GLN A 58 -44.55 3.29 10.54
N ASP A 59 -45.59 2.59 11.01
CA ASP A 59 -46.53 3.11 12.01
C ASP A 59 -46.84 2.05 13.08
N LEU A 60 -46.81 2.45 14.36
CA LEU A 60 -46.96 1.54 15.50
C LEU A 60 -48.36 0.93 15.63
N LEU A 61 -49.41 1.68 15.27
CA LEU A 61 -50.79 1.22 15.32
C LEU A 61 -51.09 0.29 14.15
N VAL A 62 -50.68 0.67 12.92
CA VAL A 62 -50.79 -0.17 11.73
C VAL A 62 -50.07 -1.50 11.95
N ALA A 63 -48.83 -1.47 12.45
CA ALA A 63 -48.08 -2.68 12.76
C ALA A 63 -48.75 -3.55 13.84
N SER A 64 -49.43 -2.94 14.82
CA SER A 64 -50.24 -3.66 15.80
C SER A 64 -51.47 -4.33 15.17
N LEU A 65 -52.21 -3.60 14.35
CA LEU A 65 -53.36 -4.11 13.62
C LEU A 65 -52.97 -5.27 12.69
N PHE A 66 -51.86 -5.15 11.97
CA PHE A 66 -51.39 -6.20 11.05
C PHE A 66 -50.81 -7.43 11.77
N ARG A 67 -50.10 -7.28 12.91
CA ARG A 67 -49.73 -8.41 13.77
C ARG A 67 -50.97 -9.17 14.28
N ASN A 68 -51.98 -8.44 14.76
CA ASN A 68 -53.22 -9.02 15.25
C ASN A 68 -54.07 -9.63 14.12
N PHE A 69 -53.98 -9.09 12.90
CA PHE A 69 -54.63 -9.64 11.72
C PHE A 69 -54.14 -11.04 11.37
N LEU A 70 -52.84 -11.36 11.57
CA LEU A 70 -52.33 -12.72 11.30
C LEU A 70 -53.01 -13.76 12.20
N LEU A 71 -53.26 -13.42 13.46
CA LEU A 71 -54.04 -14.25 14.38
C LEU A 71 -55.51 -14.34 13.94
N ALA A 72 -56.10 -13.23 13.48
CA ALA A 72 -57.46 -13.23 12.94
C ALA A 72 -57.58 -14.14 11.70
N GLU A 73 -56.62 -14.13 10.76
CA GLU A 73 -56.59 -15.05 9.62
C GLU A 73 -56.62 -16.51 10.08
N ARG A 74 -55.80 -16.85 11.10
CA ARG A 74 -55.71 -18.20 11.65
C ARG A 74 -56.99 -18.64 12.35
N ILE A 75 -57.56 -17.81 13.22
CA ILE A 75 -58.78 -18.13 13.96
C ILE A 75 -59.98 -18.20 13.02
N MET A 76 -60.18 -17.18 12.16
CA MET A 76 -61.36 -17.10 11.30
C MET A 76 -61.43 -18.23 10.27
N ARG A 77 -60.29 -18.73 9.76
CA ARG A 77 -60.26 -19.90 8.88
C ARG A 77 -60.80 -21.17 9.53
N SER A 78 -60.64 -21.33 10.85
CA SER A 78 -61.25 -22.47 11.58
C SER A 78 -62.80 -22.39 11.62
N ALA A 79 -63.36 -21.19 11.43
CA ALA A 79 -64.79 -20.91 11.32
C ALA A 79 -65.26 -20.72 9.86
N ASN A 80 -64.47 -21.18 8.87
CA ASN A 80 -64.72 -21.03 7.43
C ASN A 80 -64.77 -19.57 6.92
N CYS A 81 -64.23 -18.62 7.66
CA CYS A 81 -64.12 -17.21 7.25
C CYS A 81 -62.68 -16.89 6.78
N SER A 82 -62.54 -16.19 5.66
CA SER A 82 -61.24 -15.72 5.15
C SER A 82 -61.19 -14.19 5.18
N PRO A 83 -60.59 -13.57 6.21
CA PRO A 83 -60.44 -12.12 6.27
C PRO A 83 -59.42 -11.65 5.23
N ILE A 84 -59.57 -10.41 4.75
CA ILE A 84 -58.74 -9.81 3.70
C ILE A 84 -58.20 -8.44 4.13
N THR A 85 -57.08 -8.04 3.54
CA THR A 85 -56.42 -6.74 3.75
C THR A 85 -56.19 -6.02 2.43
N TYR A 86 -55.97 -4.71 2.53
CA TYR A 86 -55.32 -3.94 1.48
C TYR A 86 -54.08 -3.24 2.07
N PRO A 87 -52.85 -3.51 1.58
CA PRO A 87 -52.50 -4.47 0.53
C PRO A 87 -52.83 -5.93 0.90
N LEU A 88 -53.02 -6.78 -0.10
CA LEU A 88 -53.30 -8.20 0.10
C LEU A 88 -52.05 -8.94 0.59
N LEU A 89 -52.17 -9.68 1.70
CA LEU A 89 -51.08 -10.52 2.22
C LEU A 89 -51.15 -11.94 1.61
N PRO A 90 -50.00 -12.64 1.45
CA PRO A 90 -49.97 -14.08 1.27
C PRO A 90 -50.54 -14.81 2.51
N PRO A 91 -50.99 -16.07 2.39
CA PRO A 91 -51.60 -16.81 3.50
C PRO A 91 -50.58 -17.14 4.61
N THR A 92 -50.89 -16.76 5.86
CA THR A 92 -49.99 -16.93 7.01
C THR A 92 -50.45 -17.96 8.05
N HIS A 93 -51.73 -18.34 8.03
CA HIS A 93 -52.39 -19.21 9.01
C HIS A 93 -51.77 -20.62 9.20
N GLN A 94 -51.00 -21.13 8.24
CA GLN A 94 -50.32 -22.44 8.28
C GLN A 94 -48.80 -22.35 8.50
N HIS A 95 -48.27 -21.15 8.81
CA HIS A 95 -46.84 -20.99 9.07
C HIS A 95 -46.40 -21.76 10.34
N HIS A 96 -45.35 -22.56 10.24
CA HIS A 96 -44.83 -23.42 11.32
C HIS A 96 -44.53 -22.69 12.65
N MET A 97 -44.16 -21.40 12.61
CA MET A 97 -44.03 -20.57 13.83
C MET A 97 -45.32 -20.49 14.68
N TRP A 98 -46.50 -20.82 14.13
CA TRP A 98 -47.72 -20.98 14.92
C TRP A 98 -47.71 -22.23 15.81
N ASP A 99 -46.96 -23.29 15.46
CA ASP A 99 -46.78 -24.45 16.33
C ASP A 99 -45.94 -24.10 17.56
N ALA A 100 -44.96 -23.20 17.41
CA ALA A 100 -44.19 -22.63 18.52
C ALA A 100 -45.06 -21.72 19.42
N TRP A 101 -46.01 -20.99 18.84
CA TRP A 101 -47.00 -20.23 19.62
C TRP A 101 -47.91 -21.15 20.43
N ASP A 102 -48.46 -22.19 19.80
CA ASP A 102 -49.35 -23.14 20.47
C ASP A 102 -48.63 -23.83 21.64
N MET A 103 -47.36 -24.23 21.45
CA MET A 103 -46.53 -24.81 22.51
C MET A 103 -46.27 -23.82 23.67
N ALA A 104 -45.87 -22.59 23.35
CA ALA A 104 -45.61 -21.56 24.38
C ALA A 104 -46.88 -21.20 25.17
N ALA A 105 -48.03 -21.10 24.48
CA ALA A 105 -49.33 -20.87 25.11
C ALA A 105 -49.77 -22.06 25.98
N GLU A 106 -49.53 -23.30 25.55
CA GLU A 106 -49.88 -24.50 26.34
C GLU A 106 -49.02 -24.64 27.62
N ILE A 107 -47.71 -24.36 27.52
CA ILE A 107 -46.80 -24.29 28.68
C ILE A 107 -47.20 -23.16 29.64
N CYS A 108 -47.64 -22.01 29.12
CA CYS A 108 -48.15 -20.90 29.93
C CYS A 108 -49.44 -21.30 30.67
N LEU A 109 -50.43 -21.83 29.95
CA LEU A 109 -51.74 -22.19 30.51
C LEU A 109 -51.68 -23.36 31.49
N SER A 110 -50.76 -24.32 31.31
CA SER A 110 -50.57 -25.43 32.27
C SER A 110 -50.01 -24.98 33.63
N LYS A 111 -49.27 -23.87 33.70
CA LYS A 111 -48.78 -23.26 34.95
C LYS A 111 -49.86 -22.45 35.69
N LEU A 112 -50.88 -21.98 34.98
CA LEU A 112 -51.87 -21.01 35.46
C LEU A 112 -52.65 -21.45 36.73
N PRO A 113 -53.12 -22.71 36.86
CA PRO A 113 -53.85 -23.13 38.07
C PRO A 113 -53.00 -23.05 39.34
N HIS A 114 -51.70 -23.32 39.24
CA HIS A 114 -50.79 -23.26 40.39
C HIS A 114 -50.51 -21.81 40.82
N LEU A 115 -50.27 -20.92 39.85
CA LEU A 115 -50.01 -19.48 40.08
C LEU A 115 -51.24 -18.73 40.64
N ILE A 116 -52.46 -19.21 40.37
CA ILE A 116 -53.69 -18.67 40.98
C ILE A 116 -53.90 -19.25 42.38
N ALA A 117 -53.55 -20.52 42.61
CA ALA A 117 -53.74 -21.19 43.90
C ALA A 117 -52.73 -20.73 44.99
N ASP A 118 -51.51 -20.39 44.62
CA ASP A 118 -50.49 -19.84 45.53
C ASP A 118 -49.94 -18.50 45.02
N PRO A 119 -50.33 -17.36 45.64
CA PRO A 119 -49.82 -16.04 45.28
C PRO A 119 -48.32 -15.84 45.50
N ASN A 120 -47.64 -16.74 46.21
CA ASN A 120 -46.19 -16.70 46.43
C ASN A 120 -45.40 -17.60 45.45
N ALA A 121 -46.08 -18.34 44.57
CA ALA A 121 -45.42 -19.20 43.59
C ALA A 121 -44.61 -18.37 42.58
N GLU A 122 -43.30 -18.62 42.50
CA GLU A 122 -42.43 -17.90 41.56
C GLU A 122 -42.77 -18.27 40.11
N PHE A 123 -43.07 -17.24 39.30
CA PHE A 123 -43.26 -17.40 37.87
C PHE A 123 -41.94 -17.78 37.18
N GLN A 124 -41.88 -19.00 36.65
CA GLN A 124 -40.77 -19.44 35.79
C GLN A 124 -41.01 -19.01 34.33
N PRO A 125 -40.10 -18.20 33.74
CA PRO A 125 -40.16 -17.78 32.34
C PRO A 125 -40.26 -18.94 31.34
N SER A 126 -40.75 -18.65 30.13
CA SER A 126 -40.80 -19.59 29.02
C SER A 126 -39.41 -19.85 28.41
N PRO A 127 -39.07 -21.10 28.03
CA PRO A 127 -37.80 -21.38 27.35
C PRO A 127 -37.74 -20.84 25.91
N PHE A 128 -38.88 -20.39 25.34
CA PHE A 128 -39.03 -19.94 23.95
C PHE A 128 -37.86 -19.10 23.43
N PHE A 129 -37.51 -18.01 24.12
CA PHE A 129 -36.42 -17.14 23.64
C PHE A 129 -35.04 -17.81 23.68
N THR A 130 -34.80 -18.70 24.65
CA THR A 130 -33.55 -19.47 24.75
C THR A 130 -33.44 -20.50 23.64
N GLU A 131 -34.54 -21.17 23.30
CA GLU A 131 -34.63 -22.13 22.19
C GLU A 131 -34.42 -21.42 20.85
N GLN A 132 -35.11 -20.30 20.60
CA GLN A 132 -34.96 -19.54 19.36
C GLN A 132 -33.56 -18.92 19.19
N LEU A 133 -32.91 -18.44 20.25
CA LEU A 133 -31.50 -18.03 20.17
C LEU A 133 -30.57 -19.21 19.83
N THR A 134 -30.89 -20.42 20.31
CA THR A 134 -30.10 -21.63 20.03
C THR A 134 -30.30 -22.11 18.59
N ALA A 135 -31.52 -22.01 18.05
CA ALA A 135 -31.79 -22.27 16.63
C ALA A 135 -31.04 -21.27 15.71
N PHE A 136 -31.00 -19.99 16.10
CA PHE A 136 -30.22 -18.97 15.40
C PHE A 136 -28.71 -19.26 15.43
N GLU A 137 -28.19 -19.70 16.58
CA GLU A 137 -26.79 -20.10 16.76
C GLU A 137 -26.41 -21.29 15.85
N VAL A 138 -27.25 -22.33 15.79
CA VAL A 138 -27.08 -23.47 14.87
C VAL A 138 -27.14 -23.04 13.39
N TRP A 139 -27.96 -22.04 13.05
CA TRP A 139 -28.00 -21.46 11.71
C TRP A 139 -26.67 -20.75 11.37
N LEU A 140 -26.10 -19.99 12.29
CA LEU A 140 -24.83 -19.26 12.07
C LEU A 140 -23.65 -20.20 11.78
N ASP A 141 -23.60 -21.37 12.41
CA ASP A 141 -22.52 -22.36 12.20
C ASP A 141 -22.51 -22.95 10.78
N HIS A 142 -23.61 -22.81 10.02
CA HIS A 142 -23.76 -23.38 8.68
C HIS A 142 -24.34 -22.39 7.66
N GLY A 143 -24.56 -21.12 8.02
CA GLY A 143 -25.22 -20.12 7.20
C GLY A 143 -24.34 -19.60 6.07
N SER A 144 -24.94 -19.06 5.02
CA SER A 144 -24.24 -18.36 3.93
C SER A 144 -25.22 -17.46 3.17
N GLU A 145 -24.71 -16.52 2.38
CA GLU A 145 -25.50 -15.62 1.54
C GLU A 145 -26.43 -16.37 0.57
N ASP A 146 -25.96 -17.50 0.01
CA ASP A 146 -26.75 -18.36 -0.89
C ASP A 146 -27.92 -19.11 -0.21
N LYS A 147 -28.01 -19.07 1.12
CA LYS A 147 -29.05 -19.77 1.89
C LYS A 147 -30.17 -18.83 2.28
N LYS A 148 -31.34 -19.41 2.58
CA LYS A 148 -32.47 -18.63 3.09
C LYS A 148 -32.06 -17.89 4.37
N PRO A 149 -32.44 -16.61 4.54
CA PRO A 149 -32.17 -15.85 5.75
C PRO A 149 -32.63 -16.57 7.03
N PRO A 150 -31.97 -16.31 8.17
CA PRO A 150 -32.35 -16.91 9.45
C PRO A 150 -33.71 -16.39 9.90
N GLU A 151 -34.72 -17.28 9.94
CA GLU A 151 -36.08 -16.96 10.35
C GLU A 151 -36.17 -16.37 11.76
N GLN A 152 -35.19 -16.66 12.63
CA GLN A 152 -35.12 -16.15 14.01
C GLN A 152 -34.68 -14.68 14.12
N LEU A 153 -34.24 -14.02 13.04
CA LEU A 153 -33.67 -12.67 13.10
C LEU A 153 -34.61 -11.60 13.70
N PRO A 154 -35.93 -11.58 13.42
CA PRO A 154 -36.89 -10.71 14.12
C PRO A 154 -37.04 -11.03 15.61
N ILE A 155 -36.83 -12.30 16.00
CA ILE A 155 -36.86 -12.72 17.41
C ILE A 155 -35.62 -12.20 18.14
N VAL A 156 -34.44 -12.23 17.51
CA VAL A 156 -33.20 -11.63 18.08
C VAL A 156 -33.44 -10.16 18.42
N LEU A 157 -34.06 -9.38 17.52
CA LEU A 157 -34.45 -7.99 17.77
C LEU A 157 -35.37 -7.85 19.00
N GLN A 158 -36.39 -8.71 19.13
CA GLN A 158 -37.26 -8.71 20.31
C GLN A 158 -36.50 -9.06 21.60
N VAL A 159 -35.50 -9.93 21.53
CA VAL A 159 -34.67 -10.34 22.68
C VAL A 159 -33.69 -9.26 23.12
N LEU A 160 -33.24 -8.34 22.25
CA LEU A 160 -32.45 -7.15 22.66
C LEU A 160 -33.16 -6.30 23.73
N LEU A 161 -34.50 -6.31 23.70
CA LEU A 161 -35.36 -5.63 24.65
C LEU A 161 -35.49 -6.35 26.00
N SER A 162 -35.01 -7.60 26.11
CA SER A 162 -34.79 -8.28 27.39
C SER A 162 -33.63 -7.64 28.15
N GLN A 163 -33.51 -7.92 29.45
CA GLN A 163 -32.24 -7.76 30.18
C GLN A 163 -31.49 -9.10 30.28
N SER A 164 -32.17 -10.20 30.62
CA SER A 164 -31.54 -11.51 30.91
C SER A 164 -30.80 -12.13 29.72
N HIS A 165 -31.31 -11.93 28.51
CA HIS A 165 -30.80 -12.57 27.29
C HIS A 165 -30.08 -11.59 26.35
N ARG A 166 -29.95 -10.32 26.75
CA ARG A 166 -29.44 -9.25 25.90
C ARG A 166 -28.01 -9.51 25.43
N PHE A 167 -27.13 -9.90 26.33
CA PHE A 167 -25.72 -10.16 26.01
C PHE A 167 -25.59 -11.28 24.97
N ARG A 168 -26.24 -12.44 25.19
CA ARG A 168 -26.25 -13.54 24.21
C ARG A 168 -26.83 -13.11 22.86
N ALA A 169 -27.94 -12.36 22.85
CA ALA A 169 -28.55 -11.86 21.61
C ALA A 169 -27.63 -10.88 20.85
N LEU A 170 -26.92 -9.98 21.55
CA LEU A 170 -25.93 -9.08 20.94
C LEU A 170 -24.72 -9.85 20.40
N VAL A 171 -24.23 -10.87 21.11
CA VAL A 171 -23.11 -11.71 20.64
C VAL A 171 -23.48 -12.47 19.37
N LEU A 172 -24.65 -13.11 19.34
CA LEU A 172 -25.14 -13.81 18.15
C LEU A 172 -25.45 -12.85 17.00
N LEU A 173 -25.98 -11.65 17.29
CA LEU A 173 -26.12 -10.59 16.29
C LEU A 173 -24.75 -10.17 15.72
N GLY A 174 -23.73 -9.97 16.56
CA GLY A 174 -22.38 -9.68 16.12
C GLY A 174 -21.85 -10.75 15.17
N ARG A 175 -21.97 -12.04 15.54
CA ARG A 175 -21.63 -13.16 14.66
C ARG A 175 -22.37 -13.13 13.32
N PHE A 176 -23.65 -12.75 13.30
CA PHE A 176 -24.42 -12.60 12.05
C PHE A 176 -23.91 -11.45 11.19
N LEU A 177 -23.75 -10.26 11.76
CA LEU A 177 -23.26 -9.06 11.05
C LEU A 177 -21.83 -9.25 10.52
N ASP A 178 -21.04 -10.11 11.15
CA ASP A 178 -19.69 -10.44 10.69
C ASP A 178 -19.67 -11.25 9.39
N MET A 179 -20.75 -11.94 9.02
CA MET A 179 -20.83 -12.74 7.78
C MET A 179 -20.80 -11.91 6.49
N GLY A 180 -20.85 -10.58 6.59
CA GLY A 180 -20.63 -9.64 5.49
C GLY A 180 -21.77 -8.64 5.25
N PRO A 181 -21.65 -7.78 4.24
CA PRO A 181 -22.59 -6.69 3.95
C PRO A 181 -24.06 -7.12 3.84
N TRP A 182 -24.34 -8.26 3.21
CA TRP A 182 -25.70 -8.81 3.05
C TRP A 182 -26.39 -9.08 4.39
N ALA A 183 -25.64 -9.50 5.42
CA ALA A 183 -26.18 -9.76 6.75
C ALA A 183 -26.44 -8.45 7.53
N VAL A 184 -25.59 -7.44 7.33
CA VAL A 184 -25.79 -6.09 7.88
C VAL A 184 -27.04 -5.45 7.27
N ASP A 185 -27.20 -5.52 5.95
CA ASP A 185 -28.41 -5.06 5.25
C ASP A 185 -29.65 -5.75 5.82
N LEU A 186 -29.68 -7.09 5.88
CA LEU A 186 -30.81 -7.84 6.44
C LEU A 186 -31.14 -7.44 7.88
N ALA A 187 -30.15 -7.18 8.74
CA ALA A 187 -30.38 -6.77 10.12
C ALA A 187 -30.98 -5.35 10.22
N LEU A 188 -30.52 -4.41 9.39
CA LEU A 188 -31.13 -3.08 9.23
C LEU A 188 -32.55 -3.20 8.67
N SER A 189 -32.76 -4.12 7.71
CA SER A 189 -34.04 -4.48 7.09
C SER A 189 -35.08 -5.02 8.09
N VAL A 190 -34.63 -5.64 9.19
CA VAL A 190 -35.49 -6.10 10.30
C VAL A 190 -35.85 -4.94 11.25
N GLY A 191 -35.12 -3.82 11.18
CA GLY A 191 -35.32 -2.62 11.99
C GLY A 191 -34.46 -2.58 13.27
N ILE A 192 -33.26 -3.17 13.25
CA ILE A 192 -32.43 -3.30 14.47
C ILE A 192 -31.81 -1.98 14.95
N PHE A 193 -31.59 -1.04 14.02
CA PHE A 193 -30.91 0.24 14.23
C PHE A 193 -31.34 1.03 15.48
N PRO A 194 -32.62 1.42 15.67
CA PRO A 194 -33.04 2.23 16.82
C PRO A 194 -32.86 1.51 18.17
N TYR A 195 -32.80 0.17 18.18
CA TYR A 195 -32.56 -0.60 19.40
C TYR A 195 -31.08 -0.54 19.79
N VAL A 196 -30.17 -0.74 18.83
CA VAL A 196 -28.71 -0.68 19.07
C VAL A 196 -28.27 0.75 19.40
N LEU A 197 -28.87 1.76 18.76
CA LEU A 197 -28.66 3.18 19.09
C LEU A 197 -29.05 3.50 20.53
N LYS A 198 -30.23 3.06 20.96
CA LYS A 198 -30.68 3.25 22.35
C LYS A 198 -29.81 2.51 23.37
N LEU A 199 -29.18 1.40 22.99
CA LEU A 199 -28.27 0.67 23.88
C LEU A 199 -26.97 1.43 24.18
N LEU A 200 -26.54 2.39 23.35
CA LEU A 200 -25.39 3.27 23.66
C LEU A 200 -25.61 4.14 24.92
N GLN A 201 -26.86 4.35 25.34
CA GLN A 201 -27.19 5.05 26.59
C GLN A 201 -26.98 4.18 27.84
N THR A 202 -26.62 2.90 27.68
CA THR A 202 -26.47 1.93 28.78
C THR A 202 -25.07 2.03 29.41
N SER A 203 -25.01 2.10 30.74
CA SER A 203 -23.74 2.15 31.49
C SER A 203 -23.04 0.79 31.70
N ALA A 204 -23.74 -0.32 31.43
CA ALA A 204 -23.26 -1.69 31.64
C ALA A 204 -21.98 -1.99 30.83
N MET A 205 -20.90 -2.32 31.54
CA MET A 205 -19.57 -2.50 30.95
C MET A 205 -19.49 -3.75 30.05
N GLU A 206 -20.19 -4.82 30.43
CA GLU A 206 -20.29 -6.08 29.67
C GLU A 206 -20.77 -5.90 28.21
N LEU A 207 -21.56 -4.86 27.93
CA LEU A 207 -22.12 -4.63 26.60
C LEU A 207 -21.17 -3.84 25.68
N ARG A 208 -20.12 -3.21 26.23
CA ARG A 208 -19.33 -2.21 25.49
C ARG A 208 -18.61 -2.79 24.29
N GLN A 209 -17.89 -3.89 24.48
CA GLN A 209 -17.10 -4.51 23.42
C GLN A 209 -17.98 -4.98 22.24
N ILE A 210 -19.11 -5.62 22.54
CA ILE A 210 -20.03 -6.11 21.51
C ILE A 210 -20.80 -4.97 20.83
N LEU A 211 -21.14 -3.88 21.53
CA LEU A 211 -21.76 -2.71 20.91
C LEU A 211 -20.80 -1.98 19.97
N VAL A 212 -19.51 -1.86 20.32
CA VAL A 212 -18.47 -1.32 19.42
C VAL A 212 -18.35 -2.17 18.15
N PHE A 213 -18.32 -3.50 18.30
CA PHE A 213 -18.27 -4.42 17.16
C PHE A 213 -19.49 -4.31 16.23
N ILE A 214 -20.71 -4.28 16.80
CA ILE A 214 -21.95 -4.12 16.03
C ILE A 214 -21.95 -2.79 15.26
N TRP A 215 -21.58 -1.68 15.92
CA TRP A 215 -21.53 -0.36 15.27
C TRP A 215 -20.46 -0.27 14.19
N THR A 216 -19.33 -0.95 14.38
CA THR A 216 -18.29 -1.12 13.35
C THR A 216 -18.86 -1.79 12.11
N LYS A 217 -19.64 -2.88 12.26
CA LYS A 217 -20.27 -3.54 11.12
C LYS A 217 -21.33 -2.68 10.43
N ILE A 218 -22.21 -2.02 11.19
CA ILE A 218 -23.23 -1.11 10.63
C ILE A 218 -22.58 0.02 9.82
N LEU A 219 -21.61 0.73 10.40
CA LEU A 219 -20.95 1.88 9.75
C LEU A 219 -19.99 1.48 8.62
N SER A 220 -19.55 0.22 8.56
CA SER A 220 -18.80 -0.31 7.40
C SER A 220 -19.67 -0.49 6.15
N LEU A 221 -21.00 -0.51 6.29
CA LEU A 221 -21.96 -0.57 5.18
C LEU A 221 -22.64 0.79 4.96
N ASP A 222 -23.26 1.35 5.99
CA ASP A 222 -24.05 2.58 5.90
C ASP A 222 -23.48 3.70 6.78
N LYS A 223 -22.77 4.61 6.12
CA LYS A 223 -22.25 5.85 6.72
C LYS A 223 -23.35 6.83 7.14
N SER A 224 -24.55 6.80 6.55
CA SER A 224 -25.60 7.81 6.82
C SER A 224 -26.05 7.84 8.29
N CYS A 225 -25.93 6.69 8.96
CA CYS A 225 -26.09 6.48 10.40
C CYS A 225 -25.31 7.47 11.30
N GLN A 226 -24.27 8.14 10.79
CA GLN A 226 -23.53 9.19 11.49
C GLN A 226 -24.42 10.34 12.03
N VAL A 227 -25.54 10.64 11.35
CA VAL A 227 -26.41 11.77 11.70
C VAL A 227 -27.13 11.51 13.02
N ASP A 228 -27.74 10.33 13.18
CA ASP A 228 -28.44 9.96 14.41
C ASP A 228 -27.47 9.66 15.56
N LEU A 229 -26.29 9.10 15.28
CA LEU A 229 -25.22 8.92 16.27
C LEU A 229 -24.74 10.24 16.88
N VAL A 230 -24.66 11.32 16.11
CA VAL A 230 -24.31 12.64 16.64
C VAL A 230 -25.48 13.26 17.40
N LYS A 231 -26.68 13.20 16.83
CA LYS A 231 -27.93 13.74 17.38
C LYS A 231 -28.28 13.17 18.76
N ASP A 232 -28.13 11.86 18.96
CA ASP A 232 -28.46 11.17 20.21
C ASP A 232 -27.25 11.05 21.17
N GLY A 233 -26.12 11.71 20.86
CA GLY A 233 -24.93 11.74 21.72
C GLY A 233 -24.07 10.47 21.71
N GLY A 234 -24.32 9.54 20.78
CA GLY A 234 -23.62 8.26 20.66
C GLY A 234 -22.10 8.38 20.41
N HIS A 235 -21.63 9.44 19.76
CA HIS A 235 -20.20 9.72 19.58
C HIS A 235 -19.42 9.70 20.91
N ALA A 236 -19.98 10.28 21.98
CA ALA A 236 -19.35 10.33 23.30
C ALA A 236 -19.19 8.95 23.97
N TYR A 237 -19.92 7.92 23.50
CA TYR A 237 -19.73 6.54 23.95
C TYR A 237 -18.41 5.97 23.43
N PHE A 238 -18.13 6.15 22.14
CA PHE A 238 -16.93 5.61 21.50
C PHE A 238 -15.66 6.35 21.93
N ILE A 239 -15.73 7.66 22.21
CA ILE A 239 -14.61 8.41 22.79
C ILE A 239 -14.22 7.84 24.16
N ARG A 240 -15.21 7.59 25.04
CA ARG A 240 -14.97 6.98 26.36
C ARG A 240 -14.50 5.51 26.27
N PHE A 241 -14.83 4.81 25.19
CA PHE A 241 -14.33 3.46 24.96
C PHE A 241 -12.89 3.47 24.46
N LEU A 242 -12.54 4.41 23.57
CA LEU A 242 -11.19 4.61 23.07
C LEU A 242 -10.22 4.92 24.22
N ASP A 243 -10.60 5.85 25.11
CA ASP A 243 -9.84 6.26 26.30
C ASP A 243 -9.87 5.21 27.44
N SER A 244 -10.49 4.04 27.22
CA SER A 244 -10.65 3.00 28.24
C SER A 244 -9.41 2.10 28.30
N LEU A 245 -8.68 2.14 29.43
CA LEU A 245 -7.52 1.28 29.66
C LEU A 245 -7.84 -0.22 29.53
N ASP A 246 -9.05 -0.65 29.94
CA ASP A 246 -9.52 -2.04 29.86
C ASP A 246 -9.82 -2.55 28.44
N ALA A 247 -9.82 -1.69 27.41
CA ALA A 247 -10.14 -2.08 26.04
C ALA A 247 -8.89 -2.56 25.28
N TYR A 248 -9.00 -3.72 24.62
CA TYR A 248 -7.93 -4.25 23.76
C TYR A 248 -7.67 -3.36 22.54
N PRO A 249 -6.43 -3.29 22.01
CA PRO A 249 -6.10 -2.37 20.93
C PRO A 249 -6.92 -2.55 19.65
N GLU A 250 -7.27 -3.79 19.27
CA GLU A 250 -8.16 -4.06 18.13
C GLU A 250 -9.55 -3.44 18.33
N GLN A 251 -10.10 -3.53 19.54
CA GLN A 251 -11.39 -2.93 19.89
C GLN A 251 -11.30 -1.40 19.95
N ARG A 252 -10.15 -0.85 20.38
CA ARG A 252 -9.87 0.59 20.27
C ARG A 252 -9.78 1.03 18.80
N ALA A 253 -9.20 0.22 17.92
CA ALA A 253 -9.15 0.51 16.48
C ALA A 253 -10.56 0.51 15.85
N MET A 254 -11.42 -0.43 16.25
CA MET A 254 -12.85 -0.41 15.90
C MET A 254 -13.55 0.87 16.38
N ALA A 255 -13.29 1.33 17.62
CA ALA A 255 -13.86 2.58 18.12
C ALA A 255 -13.31 3.83 17.38
N ALA A 256 -12.01 3.85 17.08
CA ALA A 256 -11.39 4.90 16.29
C ALA A 256 -11.93 4.94 14.84
N PHE A 257 -12.22 3.79 14.23
CA PHE A 257 -12.95 3.68 12.97
C PHE A 257 -14.36 4.25 13.05
N VAL A 258 -15.16 3.83 14.05
CA VAL A 258 -16.52 4.36 14.26
C VAL A 258 -16.49 5.88 14.39
N LEU A 259 -15.53 6.43 15.14
CA LEU A 259 -15.35 7.87 15.27
C LEU A 259 -14.90 8.53 13.95
N ALA A 260 -13.99 7.91 13.19
CA ALA A 260 -13.57 8.40 11.89
C ALA A 260 -14.74 8.48 10.90
N VAL A 261 -15.64 7.49 10.89
CA VAL A 261 -16.87 7.51 10.07
C VAL A 261 -17.84 8.60 10.55
N ILE A 262 -18.00 8.79 11.86
CA ILE A 262 -18.90 9.83 12.44
C ILE A 262 -18.52 11.26 11.99
N VAL A 263 -17.23 11.52 11.78
CA VAL A 263 -16.70 12.85 11.43
C VAL A 263 -16.43 13.04 9.93
N ASP A 264 -16.36 11.96 9.15
CA ASP A 264 -15.99 11.98 7.73
C ASP A 264 -16.97 12.80 6.87
N GLY A 265 -16.54 14.00 6.44
CA GLY A 265 -17.38 14.93 5.67
C GLY A 265 -18.62 15.43 6.43
N HIS A 266 -18.62 15.37 7.77
CA HIS A 266 -19.78 15.64 8.60
C HIS A 266 -19.46 16.70 9.67
N ARG A 267 -19.64 17.98 9.32
CA ARG A 267 -19.30 19.14 10.17
C ARG A 267 -19.82 19.03 11.60
N ARG A 268 -21.09 18.68 11.79
CA ARG A 268 -21.70 18.52 13.13
C ARG A 268 -21.08 17.38 13.94
N GLY A 269 -20.61 16.32 13.26
CA GLY A 269 -19.83 15.25 13.88
C GLY A 269 -18.43 15.71 14.29
N GLN A 270 -17.74 16.45 13.41
CA GLN A 270 -16.44 17.05 13.71
C GLN A 270 -16.53 18.00 14.93
N GLU A 271 -17.47 18.94 14.92
CA GLU A 271 -17.72 19.89 16.04
C GLU A 271 -17.99 19.18 17.36
N ALA A 272 -18.86 18.16 17.36
CA ALA A 272 -19.24 17.40 18.55
C ALA A 272 -18.06 16.57 19.09
N CYS A 273 -17.29 15.91 18.21
CA CYS A 273 -16.14 15.10 18.62
C CYS A 273 -14.96 15.96 19.09
N MET A 274 -14.72 17.11 18.45
CA MET A 274 -13.74 18.10 18.89
C MET A 274 -14.09 18.64 20.28
N SER A 275 -15.35 19.04 20.49
CA SER A 275 -15.84 19.53 21.79
C SER A 275 -15.81 18.46 22.90
N ALA A 276 -15.79 17.18 22.52
CA ALA A 276 -15.67 16.05 23.42
C ALA A 276 -14.21 15.59 23.66
N GLY A 277 -13.21 16.33 23.17
CA GLY A 277 -11.78 16.08 23.45
C GLY A 277 -11.13 14.97 22.61
N LEU A 278 -11.69 14.62 21.45
CA LEU A 278 -11.19 13.51 20.63
C LEU A 278 -9.72 13.70 20.17
N ILE A 279 -9.28 14.93 19.91
CA ILE A 279 -7.88 15.20 19.51
C ILE A 279 -6.91 14.70 20.59
N ASP A 280 -7.11 15.11 21.85
CA ASP A 280 -6.19 14.79 22.94
C ASP A 280 -6.23 13.30 23.31
N VAL A 281 -7.38 12.64 23.19
CA VAL A 281 -7.51 11.17 23.36
C VAL A 281 -6.72 10.44 22.28
N CYS A 282 -6.86 10.84 21.01
CA CYS A 282 -6.13 10.21 19.92
C CYS A 282 -4.61 10.43 20.02
N LEU A 283 -4.17 11.66 20.28
CA LEU A 283 -2.74 11.99 20.40
C LEU A 283 -2.06 11.26 21.56
N ARG A 284 -2.75 11.08 22.69
CA ARG A 284 -2.26 10.30 23.84
C ARG A 284 -1.97 8.85 23.48
N HIS A 285 -2.82 8.21 22.66
CA HIS A 285 -2.61 6.83 22.21
C HIS A 285 -1.64 6.67 21.03
N LEU A 286 -1.26 7.78 20.37
CA LEU A 286 -0.18 7.79 19.37
C LEU A 286 1.21 7.95 20.01
N GLN A 287 1.29 8.43 21.26
CA GLN A 287 2.54 8.50 22.00
C GLN A 287 2.85 7.13 22.64
N PRO A 288 4.11 6.64 22.57
CA PRO A 288 4.51 5.42 23.25
C PRO A 288 4.54 5.64 24.77
N GLU A 289 3.75 4.87 25.54
CA GLU A 289 3.72 4.96 27.01
C GLU A 289 5.09 4.62 27.64
N ASN A 290 5.88 3.74 27.01
CA ASN A 290 7.30 3.54 27.28
C ASN A 290 8.05 3.21 25.97
N PRO A 291 9.32 3.66 25.79
CA PRO A 291 10.17 3.25 24.65
C PRO A 291 10.59 1.77 24.63
N HIS A 292 10.19 0.98 25.63
CA HIS A 292 10.58 -0.42 25.83
C HIS A 292 9.40 -1.39 25.93
N ASP A 293 8.16 -0.90 25.98
CA ASP A 293 6.98 -1.76 25.93
C ASP A 293 6.63 -2.13 24.49
N ALA A 294 5.76 -3.13 24.32
CA ALA A 294 5.36 -3.65 23.03
C ALA A 294 4.80 -2.54 22.12
N GLN A 295 5.21 -2.54 20.84
CA GLN A 295 4.73 -1.57 19.85
C GLN A 295 3.20 -1.49 19.85
N THR A 296 2.65 -0.28 19.88
CA THR A 296 1.21 -0.04 19.74
C THR A 296 0.70 -0.73 18.47
N GLU A 297 -0.38 -1.50 18.59
CA GLU A 297 -0.90 -2.31 17.47
C GLU A 297 -1.07 -1.47 16.17
N PRO A 298 -0.50 -1.89 15.03
CA PRO A 298 -0.47 -1.07 13.81
C PRO A 298 -1.85 -0.64 13.33
N LEU A 299 -2.86 -1.50 13.48
CA LEU A 299 -4.25 -1.19 13.12
C LEU A 299 -4.81 -0.04 13.98
N LEU A 300 -4.42 0.05 15.26
CA LEU A 300 -4.83 1.16 16.13
C LEU A 300 -4.12 2.46 15.69
N LEU A 301 -2.80 2.43 15.46
CA LEU A 301 -2.05 3.59 14.96
C LEU A 301 -2.63 4.13 13.64
N GLN A 302 -2.91 3.23 12.69
CA GLN A 302 -3.58 3.53 11.42
C GLN A 302 -4.90 4.27 11.65
N TRP A 303 -5.80 3.72 12.47
CA TRP A 303 -7.13 4.31 12.68
C TRP A 303 -7.14 5.57 13.53
N LEU A 304 -6.19 5.74 14.46
CA LEU A 304 -5.99 7.01 15.17
C LEU A 304 -5.58 8.12 14.20
N CYS A 305 -4.63 7.86 13.29
CA CYS A 305 -4.24 8.82 12.26
C CYS A 305 -5.39 9.13 11.28
N LEU A 306 -6.13 8.11 10.82
CA LEU A 306 -7.29 8.31 9.93
C LEU A 306 -8.41 9.11 10.61
N CYS A 307 -8.68 8.84 11.90
CA CYS A 307 -9.68 9.55 12.69
C CYS A 307 -9.30 11.03 12.88
N LEU A 308 -8.06 11.32 13.26
CA LEU A 308 -7.54 12.70 13.33
C LEU A 308 -7.60 13.40 11.97
N GLY A 309 -7.12 12.73 10.92
CA GLY A 309 -7.11 13.25 9.55
C GLY A 309 -8.49 13.58 8.99
N LYS A 310 -9.55 12.87 9.42
CA LYS A 310 -10.95 13.15 9.10
C LYS A 310 -11.59 14.18 10.03
N LEU A 311 -11.17 14.26 11.29
CA LEU A 311 -11.68 15.24 12.25
C LEU A 311 -11.34 16.67 11.85
N TRP A 312 -10.11 16.91 11.38
CA TRP A 312 -9.66 18.23 10.91
C TRP A 312 -9.73 18.43 9.39
N GLU A 313 -10.26 17.44 8.63
CA GLU A 313 -10.46 17.57 7.19
C GLU A 313 -11.36 18.77 6.87
N ASP A 314 -10.76 19.75 6.21
CA ASP A 314 -11.37 21.02 5.81
C ASP A 314 -12.08 21.73 6.99
N PHE A 315 -11.49 21.68 8.20
CA PHE A 315 -12.01 22.29 9.43
C PHE A 315 -10.96 23.18 10.12
N PRO A 316 -10.91 24.50 9.83
CA PRO A 316 -9.86 25.39 10.32
C PRO A 316 -9.69 25.40 11.85
N GLU A 317 -10.79 25.32 12.60
CA GLU A 317 -10.79 25.34 14.06
C GLU A 317 -10.14 24.07 14.66
N ALA A 318 -10.43 22.90 14.08
CA ALA A 318 -9.78 21.64 14.49
C ALA A 318 -8.33 21.54 13.98
N GLN A 319 -8.01 22.15 12.84
CA GLN A 319 -6.63 22.27 12.36
C GLN A 319 -5.80 23.11 13.35
N LEU A 320 -6.29 24.29 13.74
CA LEU A 320 -5.63 25.16 14.73
C LEU A 320 -5.44 24.45 16.08
N LEU A 321 -6.47 23.77 16.59
CA LEU A 321 -6.36 23.00 17.83
C LEU A 321 -5.37 21.84 17.71
N GLY A 322 -5.34 21.13 16.57
CA GLY A 322 -4.35 20.08 16.30
C GLY A 322 -2.91 20.59 16.27
N LEU A 323 -2.68 21.79 15.71
CA LEU A 323 -1.39 22.47 15.74
C LEU A 323 -0.98 22.84 17.18
N GLN A 324 -1.91 23.38 17.98
CA GLN A 324 -1.69 23.75 19.37
C GLN A 324 -1.44 22.55 20.30
N SER A 325 -2.11 21.41 20.08
CA SER A 325 -1.88 20.14 20.81
C SER A 325 -0.63 19.36 20.33
N ASN A 326 0.26 19.98 19.56
CA ASN A 326 1.49 19.39 19.02
C ASN A 326 1.30 18.11 18.17
N ALA A 327 0.18 18.00 17.45
CA ALA A 327 -0.07 16.88 16.55
C ALA A 327 1.02 16.69 15.45
N PRO A 328 1.60 17.74 14.84
CA PRO A 328 2.62 17.57 13.81
C PRO A 328 3.83 16.75 14.23
N GLU A 329 4.36 17.00 15.44
CA GLU A 329 5.56 16.31 15.94
C GLU A 329 5.25 14.84 16.26
N ILE A 330 4.13 14.59 16.95
CA ILE A 330 3.68 13.24 17.32
C ILE A 330 3.44 12.38 16.08
N VAL A 331 2.70 12.90 15.10
CA VAL A 331 2.37 12.15 13.87
C VAL A 331 3.58 12.02 12.94
N THR A 332 4.55 12.95 12.96
CA THR A 332 5.80 12.84 12.19
C THR A 332 6.63 11.61 12.61
N CYS A 333 6.61 11.23 13.89
CA CYS A 333 7.29 10.00 14.35
C CYS A 333 6.79 8.74 13.62
N LEU A 334 5.49 8.69 13.29
CA LEU A 334 4.85 7.54 12.66
C LEU A 334 5.23 7.36 11.18
N LEU A 335 5.92 8.34 10.57
CA LEU A 335 6.42 8.26 9.19
C LEU A 335 7.56 7.24 9.04
N SER A 336 8.17 6.77 10.15
CA SER A 336 9.21 5.72 10.14
C SER A 336 8.68 4.32 10.45
N GLU A 337 7.40 4.16 10.81
CA GLU A 337 6.82 2.86 11.21
C GLU A 337 6.97 1.79 10.12
N PRO A 338 7.17 0.51 10.49
CA PRO A 338 7.47 -0.54 9.51
C PRO A 338 6.28 -0.83 8.57
N GLN A 339 5.03 -0.64 9.03
CA GLN A 339 3.84 -0.84 8.21
C GLN A 339 3.56 0.37 7.30
N PRO A 340 3.48 0.20 5.96
CA PRO A 340 3.14 1.28 5.04
C PRO A 340 1.73 1.85 5.25
N GLU A 341 0.80 1.09 5.82
CA GLU A 341 -0.56 1.55 6.16
C GLU A 341 -0.54 2.64 7.24
N VAL A 342 0.29 2.47 8.27
CA VAL A 342 0.47 3.46 9.35
C VAL A 342 1.14 4.71 8.78
N ARG A 343 2.22 4.55 8.01
CA ARG A 343 2.91 5.67 7.35
C ARG A 343 2.00 6.45 6.41
N ALA A 344 1.21 5.76 5.57
CA ALA A 344 0.25 6.41 4.67
C ALA A 344 -0.87 7.14 5.42
N SER A 345 -1.33 6.59 6.55
CA SER A 345 -2.35 7.22 7.39
C SER A 345 -1.80 8.44 8.15
N ALA A 346 -0.56 8.38 8.63
CA ALA A 346 0.14 9.52 9.22
C ALA A 346 0.34 10.65 8.19
N VAL A 347 0.73 10.32 6.95
CA VAL A 347 0.79 11.26 5.83
C VAL A 347 -0.56 11.88 5.52
N PHE A 348 -1.64 11.09 5.51
CA PHE A 348 -3.01 11.59 5.30
C PHE A 348 -3.43 12.58 6.41
N ALA A 349 -3.17 12.23 7.67
CA ALA A 349 -3.44 13.11 8.81
C ALA A 349 -2.70 14.45 8.69
N LEU A 350 -1.38 14.39 8.46
CA LEU A 350 -0.53 15.58 8.24
C LEU A 350 -0.97 16.40 7.02
N GLY A 351 -1.34 15.75 5.92
CA GLY A 351 -1.78 16.41 4.69
C GLY A 351 -3.11 17.15 4.82
N ASN A 352 -4.03 16.64 5.64
CA ASN A 352 -5.29 17.30 5.95
C ASN A 352 -5.18 18.40 7.02
N LEU A 353 -4.04 18.49 7.72
CA LEU A 353 -3.72 19.59 8.64
C LEU A 353 -3.28 20.87 7.90
N LEU A 354 -2.93 20.76 6.61
CA LEU A 354 -2.53 21.87 5.75
C LEU A 354 -3.75 22.63 5.20
N ASP A 355 -3.67 23.96 5.19
CA ASP A 355 -4.69 24.82 4.58
C ASP A 355 -4.64 24.74 3.04
N ILE A 356 -5.82 24.73 2.41
CA ILE A 356 -5.98 24.80 0.95
C ILE A 356 -6.02 26.26 0.46
N GLY A 357 -6.10 27.22 1.39
CA GLY A 357 -6.18 28.66 1.12
C GLY A 357 -7.62 29.15 1.14
N SER A 358 -8.28 29.11 2.30
CA SER A 358 -9.55 29.84 2.47
C SER A 358 -9.31 31.35 2.36
N PRO A 359 -10.17 32.12 1.65
CA PRO A 359 -10.08 33.57 1.68
C PRO A 359 -10.42 34.06 3.09
N SER A 360 -9.50 34.76 3.75
CA SER A 360 -9.79 35.35 5.06
C SER A 360 -10.90 36.40 4.92
N VAL A 361 -12.06 36.09 5.50
CA VAL A 361 -13.26 36.95 5.39
C VAL A 361 -13.15 38.18 6.31
N ASN A 362 -12.27 38.13 7.33
CA ASN A 362 -12.00 39.23 8.24
C ASN A 362 -10.56 39.71 8.11
N GLY A 363 -10.35 40.84 7.42
CA GLY A 363 -9.07 41.55 7.43
C GLY A 363 -8.91 42.39 8.69
N GLY A 364 -8.51 41.76 9.80
CA GLY A 364 -8.27 42.42 11.08
C GLY A 364 -6.95 42.01 11.72
N ASP A 365 -5.93 42.86 11.55
CA ASP A 365 -4.77 43.17 12.42
C ASP A 365 -4.06 42.07 13.28
N ASP A 366 -4.25 40.77 13.04
CA ASP A 366 -3.54 39.70 13.76
C ASP A 366 -2.45 39.03 12.89
N ASP A 367 -1.51 39.86 12.43
CA ASP A 367 -0.32 39.49 11.62
C ASP A 367 0.55 38.38 12.28
N SER A 368 0.38 38.11 13.58
CA SER A 368 1.22 37.19 14.37
C SER A 368 0.83 35.71 14.28
N ASP A 369 -0.46 35.40 14.36
CA ASP A 369 -0.94 34.02 14.44
C ASP A 369 -0.83 33.29 13.08
N ASP A 370 -0.98 34.02 11.98
CA ASP A 370 -0.74 33.52 10.62
C ASP A 370 0.74 33.10 10.41
N ASP A 371 1.70 33.85 10.97
CA ASP A 371 3.14 33.55 10.86
C ASP A 371 3.53 32.26 11.61
N GLU A 372 2.83 31.93 12.72
CA GLU A 372 3.05 30.68 13.47
C GLU A 372 2.45 29.47 12.74
N LYS A 373 1.23 29.61 12.21
CA LYS A 373 0.56 28.60 11.39
C LYS A 373 1.40 28.24 10.15
N VAL A 374 1.86 29.24 9.39
CA VAL A 374 2.70 29.03 8.19
C VAL A 374 4.01 28.32 8.55
N ARG A 375 4.63 28.66 9.70
CA ARG A 375 5.84 27.96 10.19
C ARG A 375 5.57 26.47 10.46
N ALA A 376 4.43 26.15 11.05
CA ALA A 376 4.03 24.76 11.32
C ALA A 376 3.73 23.98 10.02
N GLU A 377 3.04 24.59 9.05
CA GLU A 377 2.81 23.99 7.72
C GLU A 377 4.14 23.69 7.00
N ILE A 378 5.10 24.62 7.02
CA ILE A 378 6.43 24.43 6.42
C ILE A 378 7.18 23.28 7.10
N ASN A 379 7.02 23.09 8.41
CA ASN A 379 7.60 21.96 9.14
C ASN A 379 6.95 20.64 8.72
N VAL A 380 5.61 20.58 8.63
CA VAL A 380 4.87 19.40 8.13
C VAL A 380 5.34 19.02 6.72
N VAL A 381 5.40 19.99 5.80
CA VAL A 381 5.87 19.76 4.43
C VAL A 381 7.32 19.28 4.38
N ARG A 382 8.19 19.80 5.27
CA ARG A 382 9.57 19.32 5.38
C ARG A 382 9.63 17.84 5.79
N SER A 383 8.78 17.39 6.71
CA SER A 383 8.66 15.97 7.07
C SER A 383 8.14 15.14 5.89
N LEU A 384 7.04 15.57 5.25
CA LEU A 384 6.43 14.86 4.11
C LEU A 384 7.40 14.69 2.93
N LEU A 385 8.24 15.69 2.66
CA LEU A 385 9.23 15.64 1.58
C LEU A 385 10.29 14.54 1.77
N GLN A 386 10.62 14.16 3.01
CA GLN A 386 11.57 13.07 3.31
C GLN A 386 11.01 11.69 2.89
N VAL A 387 9.69 11.51 2.98
CA VAL A 387 9.00 10.25 2.68
C VAL A 387 8.66 10.10 1.19
N THR A 388 9.02 11.06 0.34
CA THR A 388 8.72 11.02 -1.11
C THR A 388 9.45 9.91 -1.88
N SER A 389 10.48 9.31 -1.27
CA SER A 389 11.28 8.22 -1.82
C SER A 389 10.90 6.84 -1.28
N ASP A 390 9.72 6.71 -0.69
CA ASP A 390 9.20 5.48 -0.07
C ASP A 390 9.25 4.25 -0.99
N GLY A 391 9.41 3.06 -0.42
CA GLY A 391 9.20 1.82 -1.15
C GLY A 391 7.74 1.68 -1.56
N SER A 392 6.81 1.98 -0.65
CA SER A 392 5.38 1.73 -0.87
C SER A 392 4.71 2.77 -1.78
N PRO A 393 4.04 2.35 -2.87
CA PRO A 393 3.17 3.20 -3.66
C PRO A 393 1.97 3.75 -2.87
N LEU A 394 1.56 3.06 -1.78
CA LEU A 394 0.48 3.53 -0.90
C LEU A 394 0.90 4.85 -0.23
N VAL A 395 2.08 4.86 0.41
CA VAL A 395 2.63 6.05 1.07
C VAL A 395 2.92 7.16 0.06
N ARG A 396 3.64 6.86 -1.05
CA ARG A 396 3.94 7.87 -2.08
C ARG A 396 2.69 8.48 -2.73
N ALA A 397 1.59 7.75 -2.87
CA ALA A 397 0.34 8.30 -3.36
C ALA A 397 -0.24 9.34 -2.40
N GLU A 398 -0.32 9.04 -1.11
CA GLU A 398 -0.81 9.97 -0.09
C GLU A 398 0.14 11.18 0.08
N VAL A 399 1.46 10.98 0.02
CA VAL A 399 2.44 12.09 0.05
C VAL A 399 2.22 13.03 -1.15
N SER A 400 1.98 12.46 -2.33
CA SER A 400 1.69 13.25 -3.53
C SER A 400 0.37 14.03 -3.42
N VAL A 401 -0.65 13.47 -2.75
CA VAL A 401 -1.92 14.16 -2.46
C VAL A 401 -1.71 15.31 -1.47
N ALA A 402 -1.03 15.06 -0.34
CA ALA A 402 -0.72 16.06 0.68
C ALA A 402 0.11 17.23 0.13
N LEU A 403 1.14 16.93 -0.67
CA LEU A 403 1.93 17.93 -1.40
C LEU A 403 1.07 18.70 -2.43
N THR A 404 0.05 18.08 -3.02
CA THR A 404 -0.89 18.80 -3.90
C THR A 404 -1.82 19.74 -3.11
N ARG A 405 -2.25 19.38 -1.90
CA ARG A 405 -3.00 20.29 -1.00
C ARG A 405 -2.17 21.54 -0.67
N PHE A 406 -0.91 21.35 -0.24
CA PHE A 406 0.05 22.45 -0.01
C PHE A 406 0.19 23.37 -1.24
N ALA A 407 0.24 22.79 -2.44
CA ALA A 407 0.43 23.55 -3.68
C ALA A 407 -0.73 24.48 -4.05
N LEU A 408 -1.93 24.24 -3.50
CA LEU A 408 -3.08 25.13 -3.66
C LEU A 408 -3.00 26.32 -2.69
N GLY A 409 -2.79 26.07 -1.39
CA GLY A 409 -2.64 27.15 -0.40
C GLY A 409 -1.48 28.10 -0.73
N HIS A 410 -0.35 27.54 -1.18
CA HIS A 410 0.88 28.29 -1.44
C HIS A 410 1.13 28.63 -2.92
N ASN A 411 0.07 28.58 -3.74
CA ASN A 411 0.17 28.68 -5.21
C ASN A 411 0.90 29.95 -5.71
N LYS A 412 0.72 31.10 -5.02
CA LYS A 412 1.38 32.37 -5.36
C LYS A 412 2.91 32.28 -5.24
N HIS A 413 3.41 31.67 -4.16
CA HIS A 413 4.85 31.49 -3.93
C HIS A 413 5.42 30.47 -4.92
N LEU A 414 4.74 29.33 -5.09
CA LEU A 414 5.16 28.27 -6.00
C LEU A 414 5.22 28.72 -7.46
N LYS A 415 4.28 29.54 -7.95
CA LYS A 415 4.34 30.15 -9.30
C LYS A 415 5.58 31.02 -9.50
N SER A 416 5.94 31.83 -8.49
CA SER A 416 7.14 32.68 -8.56
C SER A 416 8.42 31.83 -8.66
N VAL A 417 8.56 30.81 -7.79
CA VAL A 417 9.76 29.95 -7.78
C VAL A 417 9.80 29.03 -9.01
N ALA A 418 8.66 28.56 -9.51
CA ALA A 418 8.60 27.77 -10.75
C ALA A 418 9.00 28.60 -11.98
N ALA A 419 8.60 29.88 -12.04
CA ALA A 419 9.03 30.78 -13.11
C ALA A 419 10.54 31.05 -13.07
N GLU A 420 11.17 31.05 -11.89
CA GLU A 420 12.62 31.16 -11.73
C GLU A 420 13.34 29.85 -12.10
N TYR A 421 12.87 28.71 -11.60
CA TYR A 421 13.43 27.38 -11.86
C TYR A 421 13.47 27.01 -13.34
N TRP A 422 12.49 27.50 -14.13
CA TRP A 422 12.40 27.26 -15.57
C TRP A 422 12.86 28.40 -16.47
N ARG A 423 13.48 29.46 -15.92
CA ARG A 423 14.20 30.43 -16.77
C ARG A 423 15.37 29.71 -17.46
N PRO A 424 15.51 29.82 -18.80
CA PRO A 424 16.70 29.31 -19.47
C PRO A 424 17.94 29.98 -18.88
N GLN A 425 18.89 29.19 -18.36
CA GLN A 425 20.18 29.73 -17.97
C GLN A 425 20.85 30.33 -19.21
N THR A 426 20.93 31.66 -19.24
CA THR A 426 21.72 32.35 -20.26
C THR A 426 23.19 32.04 -20.00
N ASN A 427 23.89 31.54 -21.03
CA ASN A 427 25.32 31.21 -20.96
C ASN A 427 26.18 32.46 -20.67
N SER A 428 26.37 32.80 -19.39
CA SER A 428 27.13 33.98 -18.93
C SER A 428 28.49 33.64 -18.31
N LEU A 429 28.91 32.37 -18.33
CA LEU A 429 30.19 31.90 -17.77
C LEU A 429 31.24 31.49 -18.82
N LEU A 430 31.33 32.23 -19.94
CA LEU A 430 32.47 32.15 -20.86
C LEU A 430 32.81 33.53 -21.45
N LYS A 431 33.55 34.36 -20.69
CA LYS A 431 34.48 35.42 -21.19
C LYS A 431 35.16 36.23 -20.08
N SER A 432 36.22 35.67 -19.48
CA SER A 432 37.32 36.47 -18.91
C SER A 432 38.57 35.61 -18.70
N LEU A 433 39.57 35.80 -19.55
CA LEU A 433 40.94 35.33 -19.32
C LEU A 433 41.67 36.43 -18.54
N PRO A 434 42.34 36.14 -17.41
CA PRO A 434 43.22 37.12 -16.77
C PRO A 434 44.57 37.19 -17.48
N SER A 435 45.05 38.40 -17.76
CA SER A 435 46.39 38.64 -18.28
C SER A 435 47.44 38.69 -17.16
N LEU A 436 48.63 38.15 -17.44
CA LEU A 436 49.80 38.27 -16.57
C LEU A 436 50.43 39.67 -16.69
N ALA A 437 50.64 40.34 -15.56
CA ALA A 437 51.61 41.43 -15.40
C ALA A 437 52.19 41.45 -13.97
N ASN A 438 53.49 41.69 -13.86
CA ASN A 438 54.26 41.67 -12.60
C ASN A 438 54.00 42.91 -11.71
N ILE A 439 54.34 42.84 -10.42
CA ILE A 439 55.47 43.59 -9.80
C ILE A 439 55.65 43.26 -8.28
N ASN A 440 56.81 42.67 -7.97
CA ASN A 440 57.72 42.81 -6.81
C ASN A 440 57.25 43.01 -5.34
N ASN A 441 57.58 42.00 -4.50
CA ASN A 441 58.41 42.06 -3.26
C ASN A 441 58.01 42.91 -2.03
N PRO A 442 58.62 42.68 -0.84
CA PRO A 442 59.00 41.40 -0.19
C PRO A 442 58.70 41.37 1.34
N SER A 443 58.68 40.19 1.97
CA SER A 443 59.34 39.91 3.28
C SER A 443 58.94 38.54 3.88
N ASN A 444 59.98 37.74 4.18
CA ASN A 444 60.31 37.06 5.46
C ASN A 444 59.24 36.28 6.27
N VAL A 445 59.55 35.16 6.93
CA VAL A 445 60.74 34.26 6.92
C VAL A 445 60.34 32.97 7.66
N TYR A 446 60.79 31.79 7.18
CA TYR A 446 61.41 30.70 7.96
C TYR A 446 61.42 29.38 7.18
N SER A 447 62.62 28.81 7.03
CA SER A 447 62.88 27.42 6.65
C SER A 447 63.94 26.86 7.60
N PRO A 448 64.00 25.54 7.77
CA PRO A 448 65.22 24.79 7.42
C PRO A 448 64.86 23.60 6.49
N SER A 449 65.51 23.39 5.33
CA SER A 449 66.87 22.85 5.09
C SER A 449 67.03 21.39 5.59
N ASN A 450 67.66 20.44 4.88
CA ASN A 450 68.43 20.44 3.62
C ASN A 450 68.58 18.99 3.10
N PHE A 451 68.71 18.78 1.78
CA PHE A 451 69.67 17.82 1.17
C PHE A 451 69.75 18.03 -0.37
N LEU A 452 70.90 18.49 -0.86
CA LEU A 452 71.37 18.39 -2.27
C LEU A 452 72.22 17.09 -2.40
N GLN A 453 72.69 16.57 -3.54
CA GLN A 453 72.95 17.01 -4.93
C GLN A 453 73.17 15.71 -5.78
N GLY A 454 73.15 15.60 -7.11
CA GLY A 454 72.86 16.52 -8.23
C GLY A 454 73.21 15.88 -9.60
N SER A 455 72.99 16.61 -10.71
CA SER A 455 73.48 16.39 -12.12
C SER A 455 73.04 15.14 -12.91
N SER A 456 72.93 15.13 -14.25
CA SER A 456 72.73 16.18 -15.29
C SER A 456 72.53 15.53 -16.69
N GLY A 457 71.96 16.27 -17.67
CA GLY A 457 71.98 15.94 -19.12
C GLY A 457 70.59 15.69 -19.73
N LEU A 458 69.88 16.66 -20.34
CA LEU A 458 70.12 17.47 -21.55
C LEU A 458 70.05 16.71 -22.90
N SER A 459 68.88 16.73 -23.53
CA SER A 459 68.66 16.98 -24.98
C SER A 459 67.14 16.93 -25.27
N SER A 460 66.56 17.63 -26.25
CA SER A 460 66.55 19.05 -26.62
C SER A 460 65.61 19.20 -27.85
N HIS A 461 64.83 20.28 -27.86
CA HIS A 461 64.33 20.98 -29.07
C HIS A 461 63.11 20.51 -29.93
N ILE A 462 62.29 21.55 -30.22
CA ILE A 462 61.41 21.79 -31.38
C ILE A 462 59.98 21.20 -31.37
N GLY A 463 59.00 22.10 -31.51
CA GLY A 463 57.70 21.87 -32.15
C GLY A 463 57.46 22.98 -33.19
N PRO A 464 56.22 23.37 -33.55
CA PRO A 464 54.94 22.67 -33.37
C PRO A 464 54.00 22.76 -34.62
N VAL A 465 52.80 22.16 -34.53
CA VAL A 465 51.56 22.43 -35.33
C VAL A 465 51.61 22.38 -36.88
N LEU A 466 50.79 21.48 -37.47
CA LEU A 466 49.67 21.85 -38.37
C LEU A 466 48.75 20.63 -38.66
N ARG A 467 47.43 20.81 -38.52
CA ARG A 467 46.39 19.90 -39.04
C ARG A 467 45.66 20.62 -40.18
N VAL A 468 45.28 19.88 -41.22
CA VAL A 468 44.48 20.37 -42.35
C VAL A 468 43.20 19.54 -42.47
N GLY A 469 42.09 20.24 -42.75
CA GLY A 469 40.85 19.76 -43.35
C GLY A 469 40.26 20.94 -44.16
N SER A 470 39.29 20.81 -45.05
CA SER A 470 38.55 19.64 -45.55
C SER A 470 38.00 19.96 -46.96
N ASP A 471 37.49 18.94 -47.66
CA ASP A 471 36.40 18.92 -48.66
C ASP A 471 36.25 20.01 -49.74
N THR A 472 36.02 19.60 -50.99
CA THR A 472 34.68 19.63 -51.63
C THR A 472 34.71 19.19 -53.10
N SER A 473 33.60 18.65 -53.60
CA SER A 473 33.33 18.51 -55.04
C SER A 473 31.84 18.74 -55.35
N ALA A 474 31.52 19.86 -55.99
CA ALA A 474 30.22 20.08 -56.63
C ALA A 474 30.33 21.07 -57.81
N THR A 475 29.74 20.69 -58.94
CA THR A 475 29.47 21.50 -60.15
C THR A 475 28.47 22.63 -59.85
N GLY A 476 28.41 23.77 -60.55
CA GLY A 476 29.21 24.33 -61.65
C GLY A 476 28.39 25.30 -62.52
N ARG A 477 28.95 26.48 -62.87
CA ARG A 477 28.38 27.57 -63.74
C ARG A 477 27.13 28.29 -63.19
N ASP A 478 26.73 29.53 -63.54
CA ASP A 478 27.34 30.79 -64.03
C ASP A 478 26.21 31.87 -63.90
N GLY A 479 26.38 33.20 -63.75
CA GLY A 479 27.54 34.08 -63.57
C GLY A 479 27.14 35.58 -63.83
N ARG A 480 28.00 36.56 -63.47
CA ARG A 480 27.87 38.05 -63.67
C ARG A 480 26.94 38.81 -62.69
N ILE A 481 27.12 40.10 -62.34
CA ILE A 481 28.24 41.04 -62.08
C ILE A 481 27.60 42.42 -61.73
N SER A 482 28.07 43.05 -60.64
CA SER A 482 28.15 44.51 -60.32
C SER A 482 26.95 45.49 -60.20
N THR A 483 26.96 46.22 -59.06
CA THR A 483 26.67 47.68 -58.82
C THR A 483 25.25 48.22 -59.11
N SER A 484 24.59 49.01 -58.25
CA SER A 484 25.05 50.22 -57.53
C SER A 484 24.11 50.70 -56.40
N SER A 485 24.60 51.53 -55.46
CA SER A 485 23.82 52.37 -54.52
C SER A 485 23.07 53.53 -55.24
N PRO A 486 22.15 54.34 -54.62
CA PRO A 486 22.56 55.39 -53.65
C PRO A 486 21.53 55.94 -52.60
N ILE A 487 22.08 56.59 -51.56
CA ILE A 487 21.74 57.91 -50.92
C ILE A 487 20.27 58.32 -50.61
N ALA A 488 20.01 58.70 -49.35
CA ALA A 488 19.26 59.92 -48.95
C ALA A 488 19.49 60.33 -47.47
N THR A 489 19.34 61.62 -47.15
CA THR A 489 19.52 62.27 -45.83
C THR A 489 18.43 63.36 -45.64
N ASN A 490 18.26 64.11 -44.53
CA ASN A 490 19.06 64.41 -43.33
C ASN A 490 18.15 64.96 -42.19
N SER A 491 18.74 65.43 -41.07
CA SER A 491 18.25 66.53 -40.20
C SER A 491 17.14 66.24 -39.15
N ILE A 492 17.01 66.92 -37.97
CA ILE A 492 17.90 67.79 -37.14
C ILE A 492 17.34 67.93 -35.68
N MET A 493 18.24 67.91 -34.68
CA MET A 493 18.30 68.53 -33.32
C MET A 493 17.14 68.73 -32.30
N HIS A 494 17.60 68.81 -31.03
CA HIS A 494 17.00 69.32 -29.77
C HIS A 494 16.01 68.42 -29.00
N GLY A 495 16.19 68.18 -27.69
CA GLY A 495 17.31 68.53 -26.80
C GLY A 495 17.13 68.01 -25.36
N SER A 496 18.23 67.70 -24.67
CA SER A 496 18.28 67.39 -23.23
C SER A 496 18.23 68.68 -22.38
N PRO A 497 18.07 68.61 -21.05
CA PRO A 497 19.26 68.45 -20.20
C PRO A 497 19.06 67.70 -18.84
N GLN A 498 20.18 67.13 -18.35
CA GLN A 498 20.66 67.12 -16.94
C GLN A 498 19.79 66.46 -15.84
N SER A 499 20.34 65.83 -14.79
CA SER A 499 21.73 65.53 -14.38
C SER A 499 21.66 64.37 -13.36
N ASP A 500 22.53 63.36 -13.42
CA ASP A 500 23.76 63.18 -12.62
C ASP A 500 23.51 63.14 -11.08
N ASP A 501 24.17 62.31 -10.27
CA ASP A 501 25.46 61.62 -10.48
C ASP A 501 25.66 60.42 -9.53
N SER A 502 26.81 59.75 -9.67
CA SER A 502 27.53 58.88 -8.72
C SER A 502 27.15 57.39 -8.58
N SER A 503 27.82 56.59 -9.41
CA SER A 503 28.78 55.52 -9.03
C SER A 503 28.88 55.11 -7.53
N GLN A 504 29.19 53.86 -7.14
CA GLN A 504 30.32 53.03 -7.62
C GLN A 504 30.10 51.51 -7.43
N HIS A 505 30.75 50.73 -8.31
CA HIS A 505 31.60 49.56 -8.00
C HIS A 505 31.92 49.30 -6.50
N SER A 506 32.01 48.10 -5.94
CA SER A 506 31.78 46.70 -6.37
C SER A 506 31.62 45.85 -5.07
N ASP A 507 31.66 44.51 -4.96
CA ASP A 507 31.93 43.37 -5.87
C ASP A 507 31.26 42.08 -5.34
N SER A 508 31.49 40.93 -5.99
CA SER A 508 30.97 39.62 -5.57
C SER A 508 31.94 38.85 -4.66
N GLY A 509 31.45 38.34 -3.52
CA GLY A 509 32.24 37.50 -2.62
C GLY A 509 31.39 36.46 -1.90
N ILE A 510 31.45 35.20 -2.37
CA ILE A 510 30.92 34.03 -1.65
C ILE A 510 32.01 33.53 -0.70
N LEU A 511 31.68 33.31 0.59
CA LEU A 511 32.04 32.10 1.35
C LEU A 511 31.41 32.07 2.76
N LEU A 512 31.57 30.93 3.43
CA LEU A 512 30.82 30.43 4.59
C LEU A 512 31.25 31.02 5.95
N ARG A 513 30.28 31.07 6.89
CA ARG A 513 30.38 31.04 8.38
C ARG A 513 31.53 31.80 9.09
N ASP A 514 31.19 32.72 10.00
CA ASP A 514 31.09 32.42 11.44
C ASP A 514 30.58 33.64 12.27
N ASN A 515 30.25 33.41 13.55
CA ASN A 515 29.65 34.39 14.47
C ASN A 515 30.64 35.46 14.99
N ALA A 516 30.26 36.74 14.95
CA ALA A 516 30.60 37.74 15.98
C ALA A 516 29.70 39.00 15.88
N SER A 517 29.41 39.63 17.02
CA SER A 517 28.51 40.78 17.17
C SER A 517 29.18 42.15 16.99
N ASN A 518 28.49 43.13 16.36
CA ASN A 518 28.18 44.42 17.00
C ASN A 518 27.34 45.41 16.13
N GLY A 519 26.25 45.90 16.72
CA GLY A 519 25.79 47.30 16.70
C GLY A 519 25.49 48.03 15.37
N GLY A 520 24.20 48.21 15.04
CA GLY A 520 23.73 49.20 14.07
C GLY A 520 22.22 49.19 13.87
N LEU A 521 21.50 50.15 14.47
CA LEU A 521 20.03 50.27 14.36
C LEU A 521 19.61 50.86 12.99
N SER A 522 18.81 50.12 12.22
CA SER A 522 17.92 50.69 11.20
C SER A 522 16.73 49.77 10.95
N TYR A 523 15.51 50.31 11.01
CA TYR A 523 14.27 49.56 10.88
C TYR A 523 13.90 49.32 9.41
N THR A 524 14.08 48.10 8.91
CA THR A 524 13.32 47.58 7.75
C THR A 524 12.86 46.14 8.04
N ARG A 525 11.56 45.87 7.86
CA ARG A 525 10.90 44.60 8.20
C ARG A 525 11.31 43.51 7.17
N SER A 526 12.38 42.77 7.46
CA SER A 526 12.87 41.67 6.61
C SER A 526 12.02 40.40 6.80
N ARG A 527 11.35 39.95 5.73
CA ARG A 527 10.78 38.59 5.68
C ARG A 527 11.92 37.56 5.51
N PRO A 528 11.82 36.36 6.12
CA PRO A 528 12.93 35.42 6.17
C PRO A 528 13.25 34.81 4.80
N ILE A 529 14.53 34.76 4.46
CA ILE A 529 15.05 34.18 3.21
C ILE A 529 14.95 32.63 3.17
N ILE A 530 14.59 32.02 4.31
CA ILE A 530 14.52 30.57 4.52
C ILE A 530 13.45 29.90 3.63
N ASP A 531 12.35 30.60 3.34
CA ASP A 531 11.17 29.97 2.74
C ASP A 531 11.33 29.67 1.24
N SER A 532 12.22 30.38 0.52
CA SER A 532 12.46 30.09 -0.92
C SER A 532 12.97 28.65 -1.14
N GLY A 533 13.72 28.10 -0.18
CA GLY A 533 14.30 26.76 -0.27
C GLY A 533 13.26 25.64 -0.29
N ILE A 534 12.17 25.74 0.49
CA ILE A 534 11.16 24.66 0.56
C ILE A 534 10.34 24.57 -0.73
N TYR A 535 10.02 25.72 -1.34
CA TYR A 535 9.30 25.76 -2.63
C TYR A 535 10.15 25.24 -3.80
N SER A 536 11.46 25.51 -3.80
CA SER A 536 12.38 24.96 -4.80
C SER A 536 12.55 23.44 -4.65
N LEU A 537 12.70 22.96 -3.41
CA LEU A 537 12.74 21.53 -3.10
C LEU A 537 11.43 20.84 -3.51
N PHE A 538 10.28 21.45 -3.23
CA PHE A 538 8.96 20.99 -3.68
C PHE A 538 8.91 20.78 -5.20
N ILE A 539 9.31 21.78 -5.99
CA ILE A 539 9.26 21.70 -7.47
C ILE A 539 10.14 20.56 -7.99
N SER A 540 11.36 20.44 -7.48
CA SER A 540 12.29 19.35 -7.82
C SER A 540 11.72 17.96 -7.48
N THR A 541 11.10 17.85 -6.31
CA THR A 541 10.45 16.63 -5.85
C THR A 541 9.22 16.26 -6.67
N MET A 542 8.33 17.22 -6.98
CA MET A 542 7.17 16.96 -7.83
C MET A 542 7.58 16.60 -9.28
N CYS A 543 8.70 17.13 -9.78
CA CYS A 543 9.31 16.69 -11.05
C CYS A 543 9.83 15.24 -11.01
N SER A 544 10.24 14.77 -9.83
CA SER A 544 10.66 13.38 -9.62
C SER A 544 9.44 12.45 -9.49
N ILE A 545 8.43 12.85 -8.72
CA ILE A 545 7.13 12.15 -8.60
C ILE A 545 6.42 12.06 -9.97
N ALA A 546 6.51 13.08 -10.83
CA ALA A 546 5.98 13.03 -12.20
C ALA A 546 6.67 11.96 -13.11
N LYS A 547 7.81 11.40 -12.68
CA LYS A 547 8.59 10.32 -13.31
C LYS A 547 8.64 9.04 -12.45
N ASP A 548 7.69 8.90 -11.53
CA ASP A 548 7.55 7.73 -10.66
C ASP A 548 7.30 6.44 -11.48
N PRO A 549 7.89 5.29 -11.12
CA PRO A 549 7.68 4.05 -11.86
C PRO A 549 6.27 3.45 -11.71
N TYR A 550 5.48 3.89 -10.72
CA TYR A 550 4.08 3.51 -10.53
C TYR A 550 3.15 4.53 -11.23
N PRO A 551 2.36 4.12 -12.26
CA PRO A 551 1.65 5.06 -13.12
C PRO A 551 0.68 6.03 -12.43
N ARG A 552 0.03 5.60 -11.34
CA ARG A 552 -0.91 6.45 -10.58
C ARG A 552 -0.19 7.62 -9.90
N ILE A 553 0.94 7.38 -9.25
CA ILE A 553 1.74 8.43 -8.59
C ILE A 553 2.29 9.40 -9.64
N ALA A 554 2.79 8.87 -10.76
CA ALA A 554 3.27 9.69 -11.87
C ALA A 554 2.17 10.61 -12.45
N ASN A 555 0.92 10.17 -12.48
CA ASN A 555 -0.21 11.01 -12.86
C ASN A 555 -0.52 12.10 -11.82
N ILE A 556 -0.47 11.79 -10.52
CA ILE A 556 -0.68 12.78 -9.45
C ILE A 556 0.41 13.87 -9.53
N GLY A 557 1.69 13.49 -9.64
CA GLY A 557 2.80 14.44 -9.77
C GLY A 557 2.68 15.35 -11.00
N ARG A 558 2.30 14.79 -12.17
CA ARG A 558 2.02 15.58 -13.37
C ARG A 558 0.86 16.56 -13.18
N ARG A 559 -0.22 16.14 -12.50
CA ARG A 559 -1.37 17.00 -12.20
C ARG A 559 -0.96 18.16 -11.30
N ALA A 560 -0.25 17.90 -10.21
CA ALA A 560 0.22 18.93 -9.28
C ALA A 560 1.11 20.00 -9.94
N LEU A 561 2.03 19.59 -10.84
CA LEU A 561 2.87 20.52 -11.59
C LEU A 561 2.04 21.45 -12.51
N SER A 562 1.00 20.92 -13.16
CA SER A 562 0.06 21.72 -13.96
C SER A 562 -0.65 22.78 -13.11
N LEU A 563 -1.02 22.49 -11.86
CA LEU A 563 -1.68 23.45 -10.94
C LEU A 563 -0.78 24.60 -10.49
N VAL A 564 0.53 24.36 -10.44
CA VAL A 564 1.54 25.41 -10.21
C VAL A 564 1.80 26.23 -11.49
N GLY A 565 1.19 25.89 -12.63
CA GLY A 565 1.39 26.56 -13.91
C GLY A 565 2.62 26.04 -14.68
N VAL A 566 3.16 24.88 -14.31
CA VAL A 566 4.27 24.23 -15.02
C VAL A 566 3.72 23.37 -16.16
N GLU A 567 3.18 24.03 -17.20
CA GLU A 567 2.60 23.33 -18.37
C GLU A 567 3.62 22.93 -19.45
N GLN A 568 4.88 23.39 -19.35
CA GLN A 568 5.94 23.01 -20.29
C GLN A 568 7.01 22.15 -19.59
N VAL A 569 7.04 20.86 -19.94
CA VAL A 569 8.26 20.02 -20.14
C VAL A 569 7.88 18.56 -20.45
N VAL A 570 6.76 18.03 -19.94
CA VAL A 570 6.42 16.59 -20.09
C VAL A 570 5.59 16.26 -21.35
N MET A 571 4.88 17.22 -21.94
CA MET A 571 4.04 17.00 -23.13
C MET A 571 4.77 16.89 -24.49
N ARG A 572 6.11 16.82 -24.51
CA ARG A 572 6.84 16.52 -25.76
C ARG A 572 6.74 15.05 -26.21
N ASN A 573 6.08 14.20 -25.42
CA ASN A 573 6.05 12.73 -25.59
C ASN A 573 4.72 12.15 -26.15
N THR A 574 3.82 12.95 -26.72
CA THR A 574 2.65 12.42 -27.46
C THR A 574 2.36 13.20 -28.74
N ARG A 575 2.98 12.77 -29.86
CA ARG A 575 2.40 12.97 -31.19
C ARG A 575 1.64 11.70 -31.57
N PHE A 576 0.32 11.75 -31.49
CA PHE A 576 -0.54 10.69 -31.98
C PHE A 576 -0.48 10.61 -33.51
N GLY A 577 -0.26 9.41 -34.04
CA GLY A 577 -0.69 9.06 -35.40
C GLY A 577 -2.17 8.68 -35.36
N SER A 578 -2.98 9.28 -36.23
CA SER A 578 -4.40 8.92 -36.40
C SER A 578 -4.53 7.80 -37.44
N GLY A 579 -5.34 6.78 -37.13
CA GLY A 579 -5.77 5.78 -38.12
C GLY A 579 -6.06 4.40 -37.54
N GLY A 580 -7.32 3.94 -37.65
CA GLY A 580 -7.71 2.54 -37.40
C GLY A 580 -8.93 2.37 -36.51
N ALA A 581 -10.13 2.29 -37.11
CA ALA A 581 -11.34 1.81 -36.44
C ALA A 581 -11.41 0.27 -36.51
N GLY A 582 -12.03 -0.39 -35.52
CA GLY A 582 -12.13 -1.86 -35.49
C GLY A 582 -12.82 -2.46 -34.27
N GLU A 583 -14.15 -2.42 -34.31
CA GLU A 583 -15.13 -3.41 -33.78
C GLU A 583 -15.06 -3.98 -32.35
N THR A 584 -16.23 -3.95 -31.70
CA THR A 584 -16.57 -4.58 -30.42
C THR A 584 -16.87 -6.07 -30.55
N SER A 585 -16.35 -6.90 -29.64
CA SER A 585 -16.98 -8.19 -29.31
C SER A 585 -16.68 -8.60 -27.85
N ALA A 586 -17.69 -9.08 -27.15
CA ALA A 586 -17.60 -9.63 -25.80
C ALA A 586 -17.67 -11.17 -25.85
N PRO A 587 -16.91 -11.90 -25.02
CA PRO A 587 -17.09 -13.34 -24.85
C PRO A 587 -17.96 -13.67 -23.64
N SER A 588 -18.86 -14.62 -23.85
CA SER A 588 -19.84 -15.16 -22.90
C SER A 588 -19.23 -16.05 -21.81
N SER A 589 -19.91 -16.12 -20.68
CA SER A 589 -19.76 -17.18 -19.68
C SER A 589 -20.09 -18.57 -20.26
N ASN A 590 -19.45 -19.61 -19.72
CA ASN A 590 -20.05 -20.94 -19.64
C ASN A 590 -19.43 -21.73 -18.48
N ILE A 591 -20.32 -22.31 -17.66
CA ILE A 591 -20.01 -23.09 -16.45
C ILE A 591 -20.11 -24.58 -16.78
N GLY A 592 -19.21 -25.40 -16.23
CA GLY A 592 -19.26 -26.87 -16.38
C GLY A 592 -18.95 -27.57 -15.05
N MET A 593 -19.93 -28.29 -14.49
CA MET A 593 -19.80 -29.07 -13.25
C MET A 593 -19.42 -30.55 -13.50
N ALA A 594 -18.51 -31.09 -12.67
CA ALA A 594 -18.53 -32.47 -12.12
C ALA A 594 -17.38 -32.57 -11.08
N ARG A 595 -17.57 -32.75 -9.75
CA ARG A 595 -18.20 -33.80 -8.93
C ARG A 595 -17.49 -35.18 -8.88
N SER A 596 -16.72 -35.38 -7.80
CA SER A 596 -16.89 -36.46 -6.78
C SER A 596 -15.85 -37.61 -6.68
N SER A 597 -15.50 -37.92 -5.41
CA SER A 597 -15.12 -39.24 -4.81
C SER A 597 -13.83 -39.95 -5.24
N SER A 598 -13.09 -40.70 -4.38
CA SER A 598 -13.12 -40.85 -2.89
C SER A 598 -11.88 -41.63 -2.38
N TRP A 599 -11.68 -41.62 -1.05
CA TRP A 599 -10.63 -42.25 -0.22
C TRP A 599 -10.26 -43.73 -0.51
N PHE A 600 -8.99 -44.14 -0.28
CA PHE A 600 -8.53 -44.83 0.98
C PHE A 600 -7.04 -45.33 0.97
N ASP A 601 -6.43 -45.30 2.16
CA ASP A 601 -5.43 -46.21 2.79
C ASP A 601 -3.96 -46.44 2.35
N MET A 602 -3.07 -45.92 3.21
CA MET A 602 -2.08 -46.60 4.09
C MET A 602 -0.75 -47.26 3.61
N ASN A 603 0.31 -46.77 4.29
CA ASN A 603 1.34 -47.49 5.09
C ASN A 603 2.80 -47.73 4.61
N SER A 604 3.70 -47.12 5.39
CA SER A 604 4.95 -47.66 6.00
C SER A 604 6.28 -47.61 5.24
N GLY A 605 7.39 -47.33 5.97
CA GLY A 605 8.75 -47.73 5.51
C GLY A 605 9.98 -46.81 5.71
N ILE A 606 10.24 -46.28 6.93
CA ILE A 606 11.56 -46.02 7.56
C ILE A 606 12.82 -45.77 6.66
N SER A 607 13.46 -44.58 6.78
CA SER A 607 14.85 -44.39 7.31
C SER A 607 15.50 -43.05 6.89
N MET A 608 16.39 -42.51 7.74
CA MET A 608 17.04 -41.20 7.56
C MET A 608 18.29 -41.25 6.68
N ALA A 609 18.50 -40.20 5.89
CA ALA A 609 19.82 -39.76 5.43
C ALA A 609 19.83 -38.23 5.25
N PHE A 610 20.93 -37.59 5.67
CA PHE A 610 21.11 -36.13 5.70
C PHE A 610 20.69 -35.44 4.39
N ARG A 611 19.89 -34.37 4.51
CA ARG A 611 19.45 -33.53 3.39
C ARG A 611 19.80 -32.07 3.62
N THR A 612 20.06 -31.40 2.52
CA THR A 612 20.25 -29.96 2.44
C THR A 612 18.89 -29.25 2.45
N PRO A 613 18.60 -28.22 3.29
CA PRO A 613 17.32 -27.51 3.20
C PRO A 613 17.03 -26.93 1.81
N PRO A 614 15.74 -26.71 1.47
CA PRO A 614 15.36 -25.97 0.28
C PRO A 614 15.61 -24.47 0.51
N VAL A 615 15.26 -23.63 -0.48
CA VAL A 615 15.38 -22.15 -0.43
C VAL A 615 14.41 -21.49 0.58
N SER A 616 13.92 -22.28 1.53
CA SER A 616 13.29 -21.88 2.78
C SER A 616 13.59 -22.99 3.80
N PRO A 617 14.41 -22.76 4.83
CA PRO A 617 14.58 -23.76 5.87
C PRO A 617 13.25 -23.93 6.63
N PRO A 618 12.84 -25.16 6.99
CA PRO A 618 11.77 -25.35 7.96
C PRO A 618 12.30 -24.96 9.35
N GLN A 619 12.18 -23.68 9.70
CA GLN A 619 12.22 -23.27 11.09
C GLN A 619 10.79 -23.31 11.65
N HIS A 620 10.63 -24.01 12.76
CA HIS A 620 9.41 -23.99 13.57
C HIS A 620 9.34 -22.68 14.38
N ASP A 621 9.14 -21.57 13.67
CA ASP A 621 8.69 -20.31 14.26
C ASP A 621 7.31 -19.98 13.64
N TYR A 622 6.35 -19.62 14.49
CA TYR A 622 4.93 -19.50 14.12
C TYR A 622 4.65 -18.26 13.25
N LEU A 623 4.96 -18.34 11.94
CA LEU A 623 4.50 -17.37 10.93
C LEU A 623 3.93 -18.09 9.71
N THR A 624 2.73 -18.65 9.87
CA THR A 624 1.89 -19.12 8.77
C THR A 624 1.33 -17.94 7.99
N GLY A 625 1.99 -17.56 6.89
CA GLY A 625 1.47 -16.55 5.96
C GLY A 625 2.34 -16.38 4.72
N LEU A 626 1.72 -15.91 3.63
CA LEU A 626 2.49 -15.31 2.53
C LEU A 626 3.33 -14.15 3.09
N ARG A 627 4.55 -13.97 2.60
CA ARG A 627 5.29 -12.71 2.83
C ARG A 627 4.54 -11.57 2.15
N ARG A 628 3.82 -10.78 2.94
CA ARG A 628 2.95 -9.71 2.47
C ARG A 628 3.77 -8.45 2.20
N VAL A 629 4.09 -8.21 0.93
CA VAL A 629 4.21 -6.83 0.45
C VAL A 629 2.80 -6.25 0.52
N CYS A 630 2.55 -5.23 1.34
CA CYS A 630 1.20 -4.68 1.55
C CYS A 630 0.53 -4.23 0.24
N SER A 631 1.34 -3.74 -0.72
CA SER A 631 0.91 -3.47 -2.09
C SER A 631 0.27 -4.67 -2.84
N MET A 632 0.40 -5.92 -2.37
CA MET A 632 -0.34 -7.07 -2.93
C MET A 632 -1.85 -7.03 -2.66
N GLU A 633 -2.30 -6.34 -1.60
CA GLU A 633 -3.72 -6.11 -1.33
C GLU A 633 -4.29 -4.97 -2.19
N PHE A 634 -3.43 -4.23 -2.89
CA PHE A 634 -3.80 -3.16 -3.82
C PHE A 634 -4.36 -3.73 -5.14
N ARG A 635 -5.54 -4.36 -5.09
CA ARG A 635 -6.25 -4.86 -6.28
C ARG A 635 -6.63 -3.68 -7.21
N PRO A 636 -6.16 -3.62 -8.47
CA PRO A 636 -6.52 -2.53 -9.40
C PRO A 636 -7.97 -2.60 -9.93
N HIS A 637 -8.75 -3.57 -9.47
CA HIS A 637 -10.19 -3.70 -9.69
C HIS A 637 -10.78 -4.15 -8.34
N LEU A 638 -11.81 -3.52 -7.79
CA LEU A 638 -12.88 -2.80 -8.49
C LEU A 638 -12.81 -1.29 -8.25
N LEU A 639 -12.68 -0.53 -9.34
CA LEU A 639 -12.92 0.93 -9.39
C LEU A 639 -14.14 1.27 -10.27
N ASN A 640 -14.98 0.25 -10.53
CA ASN A 640 -16.14 0.29 -11.44
C ASN A 640 -17.21 -0.77 -11.08
N SER A 641 -17.26 -1.27 -9.84
CA SER A 641 -18.49 -1.88 -9.30
C SER A 641 -19.19 -0.86 -8.40
N PRO A 642 -20.52 -0.68 -8.49
CA PRO A 642 -21.27 0.21 -7.59
C PRO A 642 -21.33 -0.28 -6.13
N ASP A 643 -20.97 -1.55 -5.88
CA ASP A 643 -21.20 -2.21 -4.60
C ASP A 643 -20.04 -1.96 -3.62
N GLY A 644 -20.05 -0.77 -3.02
CA GLY A 644 -19.06 -0.36 -2.01
C GLY A 644 -19.14 1.13 -1.68
N LEU A 645 -20.08 1.48 -0.79
CA LEU A 645 -20.56 2.84 -0.47
C LEU A 645 -21.36 3.48 -1.63
N ALA A 646 -22.64 3.77 -1.36
CA ALA A 646 -23.57 4.30 -2.35
C ALA A 646 -23.15 5.67 -2.88
N ASP A 647 -23.33 5.86 -4.19
CA ASP A 647 -23.16 7.15 -4.87
C ASP A 647 -24.04 8.24 -4.23
N PRO A 648 -23.54 9.47 -4.03
CA PRO A 648 -24.31 10.57 -3.46
C PRO A 648 -25.27 11.19 -4.49
N LEU A 649 -26.26 10.42 -4.92
CA LEU A 649 -27.38 10.92 -5.71
C LEU A 649 -28.54 11.33 -4.78
N LEU A 650 -28.97 12.59 -4.94
CA LEU A 650 -30.07 13.28 -4.23
C LEU A 650 -29.72 13.91 -2.86
N SER A 651 -29.05 15.06 -2.92
CA SER A 651 -29.39 16.19 -2.04
C SER A 651 -29.51 17.48 -2.83
N SER A 652 -30.75 17.83 -3.18
CA SER A 652 -31.12 19.08 -3.84
C SER A 652 -31.28 20.20 -2.81
N ALA A 653 -30.18 20.86 -2.45
CA ALA A 653 -30.18 22.20 -1.86
C ALA A 653 -28.92 22.94 -2.29
N ALA A 654 -29.04 24.22 -2.66
CA ALA A 654 -27.98 24.93 -3.38
C ALA A 654 -26.71 25.15 -2.53
N ALA A 655 -25.59 24.64 -3.03
CA ALA A 655 -24.24 25.02 -2.62
C ALA A 655 -23.50 25.73 -3.80
N PRO A 656 -22.50 26.59 -3.54
CA PRO A 656 -21.82 27.34 -4.60
C PRO A 656 -21.09 26.45 -5.61
N SER A 657 -20.87 26.97 -6.82
CA SER A 657 -20.37 26.25 -8.01
C SER A 657 -19.10 25.41 -7.78
N THR A 658 -19.26 24.09 -7.77
CA THR A 658 -18.22 23.07 -7.53
C THR A 658 -17.32 22.76 -8.74
N SER A 659 -17.03 23.74 -9.59
CA SER A 659 -16.15 23.55 -10.76
C SER A 659 -14.66 23.50 -10.43
N GLU A 660 -14.22 24.17 -9.34
CA GLU A 660 -12.80 24.24 -8.97
C GLU A 660 -12.35 23.12 -8.01
N LEU A 661 -13.26 22.48 -7.27
CA LEU A 661 -12.90 21.41 -6.32
C LEU A 661 -12.64 20.05 -6.98
N ASN A 662 -13.10 19.82 -8.21
CA ASN A 662 -12.79 18.63 -9.00
C ASN A 662 -11.30 18.52 -9.42
N ILE A 663 -10.47 19.48 -9.01
CA ILE A 663 -9.08 19.65 -9.41
C ILE A 663 -8.11 18.84 -8.53
N LEU A 664 -8.48 18.53 -7.28
CA LEU A 664 -7.62 17.78 -6.36
C LEU A 664 -7.54 16.28 -6.71
N PRO A 665 -6.37 15.64 -6.56
CA PRO A 665 -6.27 14.18 -6.51
C PRO A 665 -6.83 13.69 -5.17
N GLN A 666 -7.75 12.73 -5.20
CA GLN A 666 -8.34 12.18 -3.97
C GLN A 666 -7.36 11.20 -3.28
N SER A 667 -7.29 11.31 -1.95
CA SER A 667 -6.74 10.29 -1.06
C SER A 667 -7.50 8.97 -1.22
N THR A 668 -6.83 7.84 -0.98
CA THR A 668 -7.48 6.52 -0.98
C THR A 668 -7.25 5.69 0.27
N ILE A 669 -6.27 6.05 1.11
CA ILE A 669 -5.96 5.28 2.33
C ILE A 669 -7.18 5.09 3.24
N TYR A 670 -8.00 6.12 3.45
CA TYR A 670 -9.20 6.04 4.29
C TYR A 670 -10.22 5.01 3.76
N ASN A 671 -10.73 5.21 2.54
CA ASN A 671 -11.75 4.32 1.93
C ASN A 671 -11.25 2.88 1.76
N TRP A 672 -9.97 2.69 1.42
CA TRP A 672 -9.36 1.37 1.35
C TRP A 672 -9.30 0.69 2.73
N SER A 673 -8.92 1.45 3.76
CA SER A 673 -8.86 0.95 5.15
C SER A 673 -10.25 0.56 5.67
N CYS A 674 -11.30 1.32 5.36
CA CYS A 674 -12.69 0.98 5.73
C CYS A 674 -13.09 -0.44 5.28
N GLY A 675 -12.53 -0.91 4.15
CA GLY A 675 -12.73 -2.25 3.62
C GLY A 675 -12.20 -3.39 4.50
N HIS A 676 -11.42 -3.10 5.55
CA HIS A 676 -11.06 -4.09 6.58
C HIS A 676 -12.28 -4.54 7.38
N PHE A 677 -13.10 -3.60 7.87
CA PHE A 677 -14.21 -3.92 8.78
C PHE A 677 -15.44 -4.50 8.08
N SER A 678 -15.60 -4.24 6.77
CA SER A 678 -16.68 -4.82 5.97
C SER A 678 -16.50 -6.32 5.66
N ARG A 679 -15.29 -6.86 5.88
CA ARG A 679 -14.97 -8.30 5.76
C ARG A 679 -15.23 -9.03 7.09
N PRO A 680 -15.45 -10.36 7.08
CA PRO A 680 -15.49 -11.15 8.30
C PRO A 680 -14.19 -11.06 9.12
N LEU A 681 -14.34 -11.02 10.45
CA LEU A 681 -13.26 -10.86 11.44
C LEU A 681 -13.21 -12.03 12.45
N LEU A 682 -14.33 -12.74 12.65
CA LEU A 682 -14.48 -13.82 13.62
C LEU A 682 -14.25 -15.20 13.00
N THR A 683 -14.44 -15.34 11.68
CA THR A 683 -14.13 -16.57 10.94
C THR A 683 -12.67 -16.58 10.51
N GLY A 684 -11.93 -17.65 10.84
CA GLY A 684 -10.63 -17.90 10.24
C GLY A 684 -10.71 -17.99 8.71
N SER A 685 -9.63 -17.65 8.01
CA SER A 685 -9.59 -17.73 6.54
C SER A 685 -9.45 -19.18 6.07
N ASP A 686 -10.58 -19.89 5.93
CA ASP A 686 -10.64 -21.25 5.42
C ASP A 686 -9.99 -21.41 4.02
N ASP A 687 -9.94 -20.32 3.22
CA ASP A 687 -9.19 -20.20 1.97
C ASP A 687 -7.70 -20.59 2.08
N ASN A 688 -7.10 -20.56 3.28
CA ASN A 688 -5.67 -20.81 3.45
C ASN A 688 -5.29 -22.29 3.24
N GLY A 689 -6.24 -23.24 3.33
CA GLY A 689 -5.98 -24.67 3.25
C GLY A 689 -5.46 -25.17 1.89
N GLU A 690 -5.95 -24.60 0.78
CA GLU A 690 -5.42 -24.95 -0.56
C GLU A 690 -4.03 -24.34 -0.79
N VAL A 691 -3.82 -23.11 -0.30
CA VAL A 691 -2.56 -22.37 -0.45
C VAL A 691 -1.43 -23.08 0.29
N THR A 692 -1.65 -23.50 1.53
CA THR A 692 -0.65 -24.27 2.30
C THR A 692 -0.36 -25.63 1.67
N ALA A 693 -1.38 -26.37 1.24
CA ALA A 693 -1.19 -27.67 0.58
C ALA A 693 -0.33 -27.55 -0.71
N ARG A 694 -0.60 -26.53 -1.54
CA ARG A 694 0.15 -26.25 -2.77
C ARG A 694 1.62 -25.87 -2.49
N ARG A 695 1.85 -25.13 -1.41
CA ARG A 695 3.21 -24.78 -0.95
C ARG A 695 3.98 -26.02 -0.48
N GLU A 696 3.39 -26.85 0.38
CA GLU A 696 4.01 -28.09 0.86
C GLU A 696 4.37 -29.05 -0.29
N GLU A 697 3.55 -29.10 -1.34
CA GLU A 697 3.85 -29.87 -2.56
C GLU A 697 5.11 -29.36 -3.27
N ARG A 698 5.25 -28.03 -3.42
CA ARG A 698 6.42 -27.41 -4.05
C ARG A 698 7.68 -27.54 -3.20
N GLU A 699 7.57 -27.40 -1.88
CA GLU A 699 8.69 -27.63 -0.95
C GLU A 699 9.21 -29.08 -1.05
N ARG A 700 8.30 -30.06 -1.09
CA ARG A 700 8.64 -31.49 -1.29
C ARG A 700 9.32 -31.74 -2.63
N THR A 701 8.81 -31.13 -3.70
CA THR A 701 9.35 -31.23 -5.06
C THR A 701 10.74 -30.58 -5.15
N ALA A 702 10.93 -29.41 -4.56
CA ALA A 702 12.21 -28.73 -4.47
C ALA A 702 13.26 -29.58 -3.76
N LEU A 703 12.92 -30.15 -2.60
CA LEU A 703 13.82 -31.02 -1.82
C LEU A 703 14.31 -32.25 -2.59
N ASP A 704 13.44 -32.88 -3.37
CA ASP A 704 13.80 -34.02 -4.23
C ASP A 704 14.71 -33.59 -5.40
N CYS A 705 14.35 -32.51 -6.10
CA CYS A 705 15.16 -31.95 -7.19
C CYS A 705 16.54 -31.47 -6.72
N ILE A 706 16.65 -30.87 -5.53
CA ILE A 706 17.93 -30.45 -4.93
C ILE A 706 18.81 -31.68 -4.65
N ALA A 707 18.25 -32.75 -4.06
CA ALA A 707 18.99 -33.97 -3.79
C ALA A 707 19.46 -34.66 -5.09
N LYS A 708 18.65 -34.63 -6.16
CA LYS A 708 19.04 -35.09 -7.50
C LYS A 708 20.18 -34.26 -8.08
N CYS A 709 20.09 -32.93 -8.02
CA CYS A 709 21.11 -32.00 -8.50
C CYS A 709 22.49 -32.22 -7.87
N GLN A 710 22.54 -32.52 -6.55
CA GLN A 710 23.79 -32.71 -5.82
C GLN A 710 24.41 -34.10 -6.02
N ARG A 711 23.60 -35.12 -6.30
CA ARG A 711 24.05 -36.51 -6.48
C ARG A 711 24.39 -36.85 -7.93
N SER A 712 23.84 -36.12 -8.90
CA SER A 712 24.16 -36.34 -10.31
C SER A 712 25.59 -35.91 -10.59
N SER A 713 26.41 -36.85 -11.08
CA SER A 713 27.65 -36.49 -11.78
C SER A 713 27.29 -35.57 -12.95
N ALA A 714 28.09 -34.53 -13.18
CA ALA A 714 27.85 -33.62 -14.29
C ALA A 714 28.11 -34.35 -15.63
N CYS A 715 27.08 -34.43 -16.48
CA CYS A 715 27.15 -35.09 -17.77
C CYS A 715 27.42 -34.08 -18.89
N LYS A 716 28.02 -34.52 -20.00
CA LYS A 716 28.29 -33.68 -21.16
C LYS A 716 26.99 -33.17 -21.78
N MET A 717 26.83 -31.85 -21.88
CA MET A 717 25.65 -31.24 -22.48
C MET A 717 25.71 -31.35 -24.01
N THR A 718 24.87 -32.20 -24.60
CA THR A 718 24.89 -32.47 -26.05
C THR A 718 23.55 -32.28 -26.77
N SER A 719 22.42 -32.19 -26.06
CA SER A 719 21.09 -32.03 -26.64
C SER A 719 20.53 -30.62 -26.43
N GLN A 720 20.17 -29.95 -27.53
CA GLN A 720 19.35 -28.73 -27.48
C GLN A 720 17.88 -29.13 -27.33
N ILE A 721 17.21 -28.63 -26.28
CA ILE A 721 15.78 -28.89 -26.03
C ILE A 721 14.91 -27.99 -26.94
N ALA A 722 15.24 -26.70 -27.06
CA ALA A 722 14.48 -25.74 -27.85
C ALA A 722 15.35 -24.62 -28.44
N SER A 723 14.87 -24.01 -29.52
CA SER A 723 15.39 -22.79 -30.14
C SER A 723 14.22 -21.89 -30.51
N TRP A 724 14.29 -20.61 -30.17
CA TRP A 724 13.11 -19.73 -30.18
C TRP A 724 13.45 -18.39 -30.80
N ASP A 725 12.66 -17.97 -31.78
CA ASP A 725 12.69 -16.59 -32.25
C ASP A 725 11.90 -15.71 -31.26
N THR A 726 12.64 -14.98 -30.43
CA THR A 726 12.06 -14.02 -29.48
C THR A 726 11.48 -12.78 -30.17
N LYS A 727 11.81 -12.52 -31.45
CA LYS A 727 11.43 -11.30 -32.19
C LYS A 727 11.80 -10.00 -31.50
N PHE A 728 12.86 -10.02 -30.68
CA PHE A 728 13.48 -8.82 -30.12
C PHE A 728 14.50 -8.28 -31.12
N GLU A 729 14.30 -7.05 -31.62
CA GLU A 729 15.16 -6.44 -32.65
C GLU A 729 16.63 -6.31 -32.22
N LEU A 730 16.87 -6.05 -30.93
CA LEU A 730 18.19 -5.94 -30.31
C LEU A 730 18.66 -7.24 -29.63
N GLY A 731 17.91 -8.34 -29.81
CA GLY A 731 18.15 -9.62 -29.15
C GLY A 731 17.73 -9.68 -27.68
N THR A 732 17.83 -10.87 -27.10
CA THR A 732 17.51 -11.12 -25.67
C THR A 732 18.64 -10.63 -24.77
N LYS A 733 18.29 -9.95 -23.66
CA LYS A 733 19.23 -9.43 -22.67
C LYS A 733 19.25 -10.21 -21.37
N SER A 734 18.09 -10.65 -20.90
CA SER A 734 17.97 -11.52 -19.73
C SER A 734 16.94 -12.61 -19.97
N ALA A 735 17.14 -13.76 -19.33
CA ALA A 735 16.22 -14.89 -19.33
C ALA A 735 16.18 -15.55 -17.95
N LEU A 736 15.02 -16.07 -17.57
CA LEU A 736 14.71 -16.59 -16.25
C LEU A 736 13.82 -17.83 -16.38
N LEU A 737 14.23 -18.95 -15.80
CA LEU A 737 13.47 -20.20 -15.77
C LEU A 737 12.63 -20.28 -14.50
N LEU A 738 11.39 -20.75 -14.60
CA LEU A 738 10.56 -21.02 -13.43
C LEU A 738 10.93 -22.38 -12.79
N PRO A 739 10.89 -22.49 -11.44
CA PRO A 739 11.33 -23.70 -10.73
C PRO A 739 10.33 -24.86 -10.77
N PHE A 740 9.02 -24.59 -10.91
CA PHE A 740 7.93 -25.56 -10.74
C PHE A 740 6.98 -25.66 -11.94
N SER A 741 7.34 -25.05 -13.07
CA SER A 741 6.55 -25.09 -14.30
C SER A 741 7.46 -24.93 -15.52
N PRO A 742 7.08 -25.44 -16.71
CA PRO A 742 7.93 -25.44 -17.90
C PRO A 742 7.97 -24.07 -18.59
N ILE A 743 8.22 -23.01 -17.84
CA ILE A 743 8.12 -21.62 -18.31
C ILE A 743 9.49 -20.95 -18.31
N VAL A 744 9.77 -20.22 -19.39
CA VAL A 744 10.87 -19.26 -19.48
C VAL A 744 10.31 -17.85 -19.68
N VAL A 745 10.85 -16.89 -18.94
CA VAL A 745 10.63 -15.46 -19.11
C VAL A 745 11.88 -14.86 -19.75
N ALA A 746 11.73 -14.11 -20.83
CA ALA A 746 12.83 -13.44 -21.53
C ALA A 746 12.50 -11.95 -21.75
N ALA A 747 13.52 -11.09 -21.73
CA ALA A 747 13.35 -9.66 -22.01
C ALA A 747 14.54 -9.03 -22.76
N ASP A 748 14.28 -7.92 -23.44
CA ASP A 748 15.23 -7.13 -24.23
C ASP A 748 15.63 -5.80 -23.55
N GLU A 749 16.44 -4.97 -24.22
CA GLU A 749 16.83 -3.63 -23.71
C GLU A 749 15.64 -2.67 -23.56
N ASN A 750 14.59 -2.84 -24.37
CA ASN A 750 13.39 -2.00 -24.31
C ASN A 750 12.44 -2.41 -23.18
N GLU A 751 12.80 -3.44 -22.41
CA GLU A 751 12.00 -4.05 -21.35
C GLU A 751 10.66 -4.62 -21.87
N GLN A 752 10.65 -5.12 -23.10
CA GLN A 752 9.60 -6.04 -23.57
C GLN A 752 9.81 -7.40 -22.92
N ILE A 753 8.78 -7.92 -22.26
CA ILE A 753 8.80 -9.20 -21.56
C ILE A 753 7.99 -10.21 -22.36
N ARG A 754 8.57 -11.38 -22.61
CA ARG A 754 7.93 -12.52 -23.27
C ARG A 754 8.01 -13.74 -22.39
N VAL A 755 6.88 -14.41 -22.22
CA VAL A 755 6.73 -15.62 -21.40
C VAL A 755 6.37 -16.77 -22.33
N TRP A 756 7.10 -17.87 -22.24
CA TRP A 756 6.98 -19.01 -23.14
C TRP A 756 6.95 -20.34 -22.37
N ASN A 757 6.21 -21.32 -22.89
CA ASN A 757 6.23 -22.71 -22.40
C ASN A 757 7.22 -23.53 -23.24
N TYR A 758 8.18 -24.18 -22.59
CA TYR A 758 9.27 -24.91 -23.24
C TYR A 758 9.00 -26.39 -23.51
N ASP A 759 7.94 -26.95 -22.95
CA ASP A 759 7.47 -28.29 -23.32
C ASP A 759 6.64 -28.23 -24.61
N ASP A 760 5.76 -27.22 -24.73
CA ASP A 760 4.88 -27.01 -25.89
C ASP A 760 5.47 -26.10 -26.99
N ALA A 761 6.60 -25.45 -26.72
CA ALA A 761 7.24 -24.43 -27.57
C ALA A 761 6.34 -23.22 -27.94
N LEU A 762 5.32 -22.91 -27.12
CA LEU A 762 4.33 -21.87 -27.39
C LEU A 762 4.54 -20.59 -26.55
N PRO A 763 4.29 -19.39 -27.11
CA PRO A 763 4.29 -18.14 -26.35
C PRO A 763 3.02 -18.05 -25.49
N VAL A 764 3.20 -17.85 -24.20
CA VAL A 764 2.14 -17.80 -23.18
C VAL A 764 1.66 -16.35 -22.97
N ASN A 765 2.59 -15.40 -22.84
CA ASN A 765 2.26 -13.98 -22.67
C ASN A 765 3.32 -13.05 -23.28
N THR A 766 2.97 -11.80 -23.55
CA THR A 766 3.90 -10.75 -24.00
C THR A 766 3.38 -9.39 -23.53
N PHE A 767 4.22 -8.57 -22.91
CA PHE A 767 3.87 -7.24 -22.40
C PHE A 767 5.09 -6.33 -22.26
N GLU A 768 4.86 -5.02 -22.16
CA GLU A 768 5.90 -4.02 -21.89
C GLU A 768 6.01 -3.74 -20.38
N ASN A 769 7.22 -3.65 -19.82
CA ASN A 769 7.40 -3.32 -18.39
C ASN A 769 6.91 -1.89 -18.05
N HIS A 770 6.96 -0.95 -19.00
CA HIS A 770 6.46 0.42 -18.85
C HIS A 770 6.42 1.14 -20.22
N LYS A 771 6.04 2.43 -20.24
CA LYS A 771 5.93 3.28 -21.45
C LYS A 771 6.78 4.56 -21.41
N LEU A 772 7.86 4.58 -20.62
CA LEU A 772 8.77 5.74 -20.57
C LEU A 772 9.76 5.73 -21.75
N SER A 773 10.39 6.87 -22.02
CA SER A 773 11.38 7.02 -23.10
C SER A 773 12.78 6.54 -22.72
N ASP A 774 13.11 6.57 -21.42
CA ASP A 774 14.34 5.99 -20.88
C ASP A 774 14.12 4.49 -20.70
N ARG A 775 15.07 3.65 -21.10
CA ARG A 775 14.93 2.19 -21.23
C ARG A 775 16.24 1.49 -20.89
N GLY A 776 16.13 0.35 -20.24
CA GLY A 776 17.25 -0.60 -20.13
C GLY A 776 16.94 -1.66 -19.10
N LEU A 777 17.23 -2.91 -19.42
CA LEU A 777 17.01 -4.03 -18.50
C LEU A 777 18.25 -4.29 -17.65
N SER A 778 18.08 -4.26 -16.32
CA SER A 778 19.12 -4.68 -15.37
C SER A 778 19.00 -6.17 -15.05
N LYS A 779 17.82 -6.64 -14.59
CA LYS A 779 17.65 -8.02 -14.12
C LYS A 779 16.19 -8.48 -14.11
N LEU A 780 16.01 -9.79 -14.23
CA LEU A 780 14.75 -10.50 -13.97
C LEU A 780 14.96 -11.42 -12.76
N LEU A 781 14.05 -11.41 -11.79
CA LEU A 781 14.09 -12.25 -10.59
C LEU A 781 12.69 -12.77 -10.23
N LEU A 782 12.61 -13.90 -9.52
CA LEU A 782 11.37 -14.39 -8.92
C LEU A 782 11.31 -14.05 -7.43
N ILE A 783 10.11 -13.72 -6.97
CA ILE A 783 9.75 -13.58 -5.55
C ILE A 783 8.67 -14.61 -5.24
N ASN A 784 8.69 -15.21 -4.05
CA ASN A 784 7.74 -16.20 -3.56
C ASN A 784 7.62 -17.45 -4.47
N GLU A 785 8.77 -18.03 -4.87
CA GLU A 785 8.83 -19.23 -5.75
C GLU A 785 7.93 -20.40 -5.27
N LEU A 786 7.82 -20.60 -3.96
CA LEU A 786 7.03 -21.69 -3.35
C LEU A 786 5.51 -21.42 -3.33
N ASP A 787 5.08 -20.16 -3.47
CA ASP A 787 3.67 -19.74 -3.38
C ASP A 787 3.17 -19.23 -4.77
N GLU A 788 2.37 -18.15 -4.83
CA GLU A 788 2.16 -17.44 -6.09
C GLU A 788 3.40 -16.61 -6.46
N SER A 789 4.22 -17.12 -7.37
CA SER A 789 5.44 -16.44 -7.79
C SER A 789 5.14 -15.08 -8.43
N LEU A 790 5.92 -14.06 -8.06
CA LEU A 790 5.90 -12.73 -8.69
C LEU A 790 7.18 -12.54 -9.52
N LEU A 791 7.07 -11.82 -10.63
CA LEU A 791 8.21 -11.45 -11.47
C LEU A 791 8.68 -10.04 -11.10
N LEU A 792 9.88 -9.93 -10.53
CA LEU A 792 10.57 -8.66 -10.36
C LEU A 792 11.35 -8.33 -11.64
N VAL A 793 11.12 -7.13 -12.16
CA VAL A 793 11.80 -6.55 -13.31
C VAL A 793 12.55 -5.30 -12.85
N GLY A 794 13.88 -5.37 -12.93
CA GLY A 794 14.77 -4.27 -12.62
C GLY A 794 15.18 -3.51 -13.88
N SER A 795 14.93 -2.20 -13.90
CA SER A 795 15.40 -1.28 -14.95
C SER A 795 16.81 -0.76 -14.63
N SER A 796 17.58 -0.37 -15.65
CA SER A 796 18.94 0.19 -15.54
C SER A 796 18.98 1.53 -14.79
N ASP A 797 17.89 2.32 -14.85
CA ASP A 797 17.72 3.57 -14.11
C ASP A 797 17.46 3.38 -12.60
N GLY A 798 17.36 2.12 -12.14
CA GLY A 798 17.11 1.73 -10.76
C GLY A 798 15.64 1.64 -10.37
N ASN A 799 14.69 1.81 -11.30
CA ASN A 799 13.30 1.47 -11.05
C ASN A 799 13.12 -0.05 -10.95
N VAL A 800 12.32 -0.47 -9.97
CA VAL A 800 11.92 -1.86 -9.74
C VAL A 800 10.42 -1.97 -9.96
N ARG A 801 9.96 -2.99 -10.68
CA ARG A 801 8.55 -3.29 -10.93
C ARG A 801 8.27 -4.75 -10.64
N ILE A 802 7.27 -5.03 -9.81
CA ILE A 802 6.90 -6.40 -9.41
C ILE A 802 5.54 -6.74 -10.03
N TRP A 803 5.48 -7.84 -10.78
CA TRP A 803 4.32 -8.27 -11.56
C TRP A 803 3.74 -9.58 -11.04
N ARG A 804 2.42 -9.60 -10.81
CA ARG A 804 1.66 -10.84 -10.62
C ARG A 804 1.03 -11.30 -11.93
N ASN A 805 0.68 -12.59 -12.00
CA ASN A 805 -0.05 -13.19 -13.12
C ASN A 805 0.65 -13.00 -14.48
N TYR A 806 1.99 -12.84 -14.49
CA TYR A 806 2.77 -12.57 -15.70
C TYR A 806 2.71 -13.72 -16.72
N ALA A 807 2.46 -14.95 -16.27
CA ALA A 807 2.21 -16.13 -17.10
C ALA A 807 0.74 -16.31 -17.53
N GLN A 808 -0.15 -15.34 -17.28
CA GLN A 808 -1.53 -15.34 -17.77
C GLN A 808 -1.67 -14.31 -18.89
N LYS A 809 -2.08 -14.74 -20.09
CA LYS A 809 -2.21 -13.86 -21.27
C LYS A 809 -3.15 -12.68 -21.01
N GLY A 810 -2.62 -11.46 -20.98
CA GLY A 810 -3.38 -10.26 -20.65
C GLY A 810 -3.82 -10.14 -19.18
N GLY A 811 -3.48 -11.11 -18.32
CA GLY A 811 -3.82 -11.13 -16.91
C GLY A 811 -2.78 -10.44 -16.00
N GLN A 812 -1.63 -10.04 -16.55
CA GLN A 812 -0.53 -9.45 -15.79
C GLN A 812 -0.92 -8.14 -15.11
N LYS A 813 -0.55 -7.99 -13.83
CA LYS A 813 -0.85 -6.80 -13.04
C LYS A 813 0.39 -6.34 -12.28
N LEU A 814 0.66 -5.05 -12.30
CA LEU A 814 1.70 -4.42 -11.50
C LEU A 814 1.23 -4.42 -10.03
N VAL A 815 2.03 -5.04 -9.17
CA VAL A 815 1.79 -5.13 -7.71
C VAL A 815 2.34 -3.89 -7.03
N THR A 816 3.64 -3.64 -7.20
CA THR A 816 4.33 -2.47 -6.66
C THR A 816 5.41 -2.01 -7.63
N ALA A 817 5.77 -0.74 -7.55
CA ALA A 817 6.90 -0.18 -8.28
C ALA A 817 7.52 1.00 -7.52
N PHE A 818 8.85 1.01 -7.40
CA PHE A 818 9.61 2.02 -6.66
C PHE A 818 11.00 2.26 -7.25
N SER A 819 11.60 3.40 -6.90
CA SER A 819 12.97 3.74 -7.31
C SER A 819 13.94 3.18 -6.28
N SER A 820 14.57 2.04 -6.55
CA SER A 820 15.53 1.41 -5.62
C SER A 820 16.81 2.25 -5.40
N VAL A 821 17.00 3.28 -6.21
CA VAL A 821 18.10 4.24 -6.15
C VAL A 821 17.52 5.64 -6.00
N GLN A 822 18.09 6.42 -5.09
CA GLN A 822 17.66 7.79 -4.76
C GLN A 822 18.61 8.84 -5.37
N GLY A 823 18.14 10.09 -5.46
CA GLY A 823 18.93 11.24 -5.91
C GLY A 823 18.94 11.47 -7.43
N HIS A 824 19.74 12.46 -7.88
CA HIS A 824 19.70 12.97 -9.24
C HIS A 824 20.06 11.88 -10.26
N ARG A 825 19.12 11.53 -11.13
CA ARG A 825 19.29 10.54 -12.21
C ARG A 825 20.15 11.14 -13.32
N ALA A 826 21.43 10.76 -13.37
CA ALA A 826 22.28 11.01 -14.53
C ALA A 826 21.94 9.96 -15.61
N ALA A 827 21.81 10.39 -16.87
CA ALA A 827 21.52 9.48 -17.97
C ALA A 827 22.67 8.48 -18.15
N GLY A 828 22.34 7.20 -18.33
CA GLY A 828 23.33 6.14 -18.58
C GLY A 828 23.92 5.46 -17.34
N ARG A 829 23.33 5.60 -16.15
CA ARG A 829 23.68 4.73 -15.00
C ARG A 829 23.32 3.28 -15.30
N SER A 830 24.20 2.35 -14.92
CA SER A 830 23.97 0.91 -14.94
C SER A 830 23.68 0.41 -13.52
N VAL A 831 22.43 0.48 -13.06
CA VAL A 831 22.04 -0.10 -11.78
C VAL A 831 22.04 -1.63 -11.86
N VAL A 832 22.57 -2.29 -10.83
CA VAL A 832 22.55 -3.73 -10.61
C VAL A 832 21.78 -4.05 -9.34
N ILE A 833 21.05 -5.18 -9.36
CA ILE A 833 20.10 -5.54 -8.30
C ILE A 833 20.21 -7.03 -7.95
N ASP A 834 19.89 -7.43 -6.72
CA ASP A 834 19.64 -8.84 -6.39
C ASP A 834 18.68 -9.07 -5.21
N TRP A 835 18.03 -10.23 -5.18
CA TRP A 835 16.97 -10.60 -4.24
C TRP A 835 17.38 -11.73 -3.28
N GLN A 836 16.99 -11.61 -2.00
CA GLN A 836 17.18 -12.64 -0.98
C GLN A 836 15.85 -13.01 -0.32
N GLN A 837 15.21 -14.07 -0.84
CA GLN A 837 13.91 -14.57 -0.38
C GLN A 837 13.85 -14.88 1.13
N GLN A 838 14.97 -15.30 1.72
CA GLN A 838 15.02 -15.71 3.13
C GLN A 838 14.97 -14.51 4.10
N SER A 839 15.51 -13.35 3.72
CA SER A 839 15.53 -12.14 4.55
C SER A 839 14.45 -11.13 4.21
N GLY A 840 13.89 -11.20 3.00
CA GLY A 840 13.02 -10.14 2.47
C GLY A 840 13.81 -8.97 1.87
N TYR A 841 15.14 -9.10 1.71
CA TYR A 841 16.00 -7.99 1.28
C TYR A 841 16.24 -7.95 -0.23
N LEU A 842 16.11 -6.75 -0.80
CA LEU A 842 16.55 -6.40 -2.15
C LEU A 842 17.77 -5.48 -2.07
N TYR A 843 18.84 -5.85 -2.74
CA TYR A 843 20.11 -5.12 -2.79
C TYR A 843 20.23 -4.37 -4.10
N ALA A 844 20.43 -3.04 -4.08
CA ALA A 844 20.60 -2.21 -5.27
C ALA A 844 21.90 -1.38 -5.21
N SER A 845 22.66 -1.34 -6.29
CA SER A 845 23.84 -0.47 -6.46
C SER A 845 24.17 -0.28 -7.95
N GLY A 846 25.36 0.16 -8.32
CA GLY A 846 25.77 0.39 -9.72
C GLY A 846 26.89 1.41 -9.80
N ASP A 847 26.74 2.38 -10.70
CA ASP A 847 27.63 3.56 -10.82
C ASP A 847 27.40 4.58 -9.68
N MET A 848 27.56 4.13 -8.44
CA MET A 848 27.43 4.93 -7.23
C MET A 848 28.32 4.39 -6.10
N SER A 849 28.67 5.23 -5.14
CA SER A 849 29.54 4.87 -4.02
C SER A 849 28.85 4.09 -2.90
N SER A 850 27.56 3.76 -3.03
CA SER A 850 26.74 3.13 -1.99
C SER A 850 25.98 1.90 -2.47
N ILE A 851 25.68 0.98 -1.56
CA ILE A 851 24.77 -0.15 -1.75
C ILE A 851 23.53 0.09 -0.88
N LEU A 852 22.37 0.07 -1.51
CA LEU A 852 21.08 0.31 -0.87
C LEU A 852 20.42 -1.03 -0.57
N VAL A 853 20.02 -1.23 0.68
CA VAL A 853 19.36 -2.45 1.17
C VAL A 853 17.92 -2.11 1.49
N TRP A 854 17.00 -2.66 0.71
CA TRP A 854 15.56 -2.49 0.88
C TRP A 854 14.96 -3.70 1.58
N ASP A 855 14.12 -3.45 2.57
CA ASP A 855 13.26 -4.44 3.22
C ASP A 855 11.90 -4.40 2.50
N LEU A 856 11.57 -5.46 1.75
CA LEU A 856 10.31 -5.53 0.99
C LEU A 856 9.12 -6.00 1.82
N ASP A 857 9.35 -6.59 3.00
CA ASP A 857 8.28 -6.91 3.94
C ASP A 857 7.77 -5.61 4.63
N LYS A 858 8.63 -4.59 4.76
CA LYS A 858 8.27 -3.23 5.22
C LYS A 858 8.02 -2.21 4.10
N GLU A 859 8.41 -2.52 2.87
CA GLU A 859 8.54 -1.55 1.76
C GLU A 859 9.36 -0.29 2.16
N GLN A 860 10.55 -0.48 2.75
CA GLN A 860 11.44 0.59 3.26
C GLN A 860 12.91 0.42 2.86
N LEU A 861 13.65 1.54 2.77
CA LEU A 861 15.12 1.53 2.69
C LEU A 861 15.70 1.31 4.10
N LEU A 862 16.23 0.11 4.36
CA LEU A 862 16.73 -0.30 5.67
C LEU A 862 18.16 0.20 5.95
N ASN A 863 19.04 0.16 4.94
CA ASN A 863 20.44 0.55 5.10
C ASN A 863 21.02 1.16 3.81
N THR A 864 21.89 2.15 3.98
CA THR A 864 22.82 2.64 2.94
C THR A 864 24.23 2.27 3.35
N ILE A 865 24.83 1.29 2.69
CA ILE A 865 26.16 0.77 2.99
C ILE A 865 27.17 1.46 2.05
N PRO A 866 28.22 2.15 2.55
CA PRO A 866 29.26 2.66 1.69
C PRO A 866 30.01 1.50 1.04
N SER A 867 30.16 1.52 -0.29
CA SER A 867 30.88 0.49 -1.06
C SER A 867 32.36 0.39 -0.68
N SER A 868 32.92 1.42 -0.05
CA SER A 868 34.34 1.61 0.28
C SER A 868 35.29 1.60 -0.93
N ALA A 869 34.77 1.93 -2.12
CA ALA A 869 35.50 2.00 -3.38
C ALA A 869 35.20 3.30 -4.13
N ASP A 870 36.18 3.82 -4.85
CA ASP A 870 35.99 4.87 -5.87
C ASP A 870 35.53 4.28 -7.23
N SER A 871 35.05 3.04 -7.23
CA SER A 871 34.69 2.25 -8.41
C SER A 871 33.24 1.78 -8.33
N GLY A 872 32.52 1.83 -9.45
CA GLY A 872 31.16 1.30 -9.55
C GLY A 872 31.10 -0.22 -9.39
N ILE A 873 29.93 -0.70 -8.94
CA ILE A 873 29.63 -2.12 -8.79
C ILE A 873 29.00 -2.64 -10.09
N SER A 874 29.62 -3.64 -10.69
CA SER A 874 29.21 -4.22 -11.98
C SER A 874 28.49 -5.56 -11.86
N ALA A 875 28.52 -6.23 -10.70
CA ALA A 875 27.78 -7.45 -10.43
C ALA A 875 27.39 -7.59 -8.95
N LEU A 876 26.20 -8.13 -8.68
CA LEU A 876 25.70 -8.44 -7.33
C LEU A 876 25.13 -9.86 -7.26
N SER A 877 25.43 -10.56 -6.16
CA SER A 877 24.82 -11.83 -5.79
C SER A 877 24.54 -11.90 -4.29
N ALA A 878 23.29 -12.14 -3.90
CA ALA A 878 22.89 -12.39 -2.53
C ALA A 878 23.03 -13.89 -2.18
N SER A 879 23.46 -14.18 -0.95
CA SER A 879 23.57 -15.56 -0.48
C SER A 879 22.18 -16.16 -0.28
N GLN A 880 21.87 -17.28 -0.93
CA GLN A 880 20.60 -18.00 -0.70
C GLN A 880 20.68 -18.96 0.51
N VAL A 881 21.79 -18.91 1.28
CA VAL A 881 22.06 -19.77 2.44
C VAL A 881 22.17 -18.96 3.74
N ARG A 882 22.76 -17.76 3.70
CA ARG A 882 22.96 -16.90 4.87
C ARG A 882 22.19 -15.58 4.71
N PRO A 883 21.12 -15.34 5.49
CA PRO A 883 20.41 -14.06 5.53
C PRO A 883 21.37 -12.89 5.78
N GLY A 884 21.15 -11.78 5.08
CA GLY A 884 21.94 -10.56 5.24
C GLY A 884 23.28 -10.54 4.51
N GLN A 885 23.80 -11.68 4.04
CA GLN A 885 25.09 -11.74 3.34
C GLN A 885 24.96 -11.63 1.82
N PHE A 886 25.79 -10.80 1.19
CA PHE A 886 25.86 -10.66 -0.27
C PHE A 886 27.28 -10.35 -0.77
N ALA A 887 27.55 -10.67 -2.03
CA ALA A 887 28.83 -10.44 -2.71
C ALA A 887 28.67 -9.43 -3.85
N ALA A 888 29.69 -8.61 -4.06
CA ALA A 888 29.74 -7.56 -5.07
C ALA A 888 31.04 -7.64 -5.89
N GLY A 889 30.91 -7.57 -7.21
CA GLY A 889 32.01 -7.43 -8.16
C GLY A 889 32.08 -6.00 -8.69
N PHE A 890 33.29 -5.47 -8.84
CA PHE A 890 33.53 -4.06 -9.19
C PHE A 890 34.15 -3.87 -10.57
N ILE A 891 34.06 -2.64 -11.08
CA ILE A 891 34.70 -2.23 -12.34
C ILE A 891 36.23 -2.28 -12.24
N ASP A 892 36.82 -2.04 -11.06
CA ASP A 892 38.26 -2.14 -10.77
C ASP A 892 38.80 -3.58 -10.62
N ALA A 893 38.01 -4.58 -11.01
CA ALA A 893 38.28 -6.01 -10.85
C ALA A 893 38.36 -6.49 -9.38
N SER A 894 37.99 -5.67 -8.40
CA SER A 894 37.85 -6.11 -7.01
C SER A 894 36.55 -6.89 -6.76
N VAL A 895 36.62 -7.75 -5.76
CA VAL A 895 35.49 -8.56 -5.27
C VAL A 895 35.38 -8.32 -3.77
N ARG A 896 34.17 -8.05 -3.29
CA ARG A 896 33.89 -7.76 -1.89
C ARG A 896 32.68 -8.55 -1.40
N ILE A 897 32.65 -8.87 -0.10
CA ILE A 897 31.50 -9.48 0.54
C ILE A 897 31.09 -8.64 1.74
N PHE A 898 29.79 -8.47 1.88
CA PHE A 898 29.16 -7.72 2.93
C PHE A 898 28.20 -8.59 3.74
N ASP A 899 28.02 -8.27 5.01
CA ASP A 899 26.95 -8.80 5.87
C ASP A 899 26.23 -7.62 6.53
N VAL A 900 24.95 -7.46 6.20
CA VAL A 900 24.10 -6.35 6.70
C VAL A 900 23.99 -6.37 8.24
N ARG A 901 24.19 -7.53 8.86
CA ARG A 901 23.97 -7.76 10.29
C ARG A 901 25.19 -7.38 11.15
N THR A 902 26.33 -7.06 10.55
CA THR A 902 27.55 -6.70 11.27
C THR A 902 27.63 -5.18 11.47
N PRO A 903 27.52 -4.65 12.71
CA PRO A 903 27.37 -3.22 12.93
C PRO A 903 28.67 -2.42 12.68
N ASP A 904 29.81 -2.91 13.20
CA ASP A 904 31.08 -2.15 13.21
C ASP A 904 31.79 -2.11 11.85
N SER A 905 31.67 -3.19 11.06
CA SER A 905 32.09 -3.23 9.66
C SER A 905 31.19 -4.18 8.88
N ARG A 906 30.31 -3.61 8.05
CA ARG A 906 29.48 -4.40 7.13
C ARG A 906 30.30 -5.05 6.02
N LEU A 907 31.52 -4.57 5.73
CA LEU A 907 32.47 -5.21 4.83
C LEU A 907 33.18 -6.36 5.57
N VAL A 908 33.04 -7.58 5.05
CA VAL A 908 33.60 -8.81 5.64
C VAL A 908 34.85 -9.29 4.89
N TYR A 909 34.92 -9.05 3.59
CA TYR A 909 36.02 -9.52 2.73
C TYR A 909 36.24 -8.60 1.54
N MET A 910 37.50 -8.46 1.11
CA MET A 910 37.90 -7.72 -0.08
C MET A 910 39.13 -8.39 -0.70
N ALA A 911 39.10 -8.64 -2.01
CA ALA A 911 40.22 -9.14 -2.79
C ALA A 911 40.24 -8.54 -4.21
N ARG A 912 41.34 -8.72 -4.95
CA ARG A 912 41.48 -8.38 -6.37
C ARG A 912 41.92 -9.64 -7.16
N PRO A 913 41.04 -10.66 -7.27
CA PRO A 913 41.39 -12.00 -7.73
C PRO A 913 41.73 -12.09 -9.22
N HIS A 914 41.39 -11.05 -10.00
CA HIS A 914 41.62 -10.97 -11.45
C HIS A 914 42.89 -10.19 -11.82
N ALA A 915 43.70 -9.78 -10.84
CA ALA A 915 44.97 -9.08 -11.11
C ALA A 915 45.96 -10.00 -11.87
N PRO A 916 46.77 -9.46 -12.82
CA PRO A 916 46.91 -8.05 -13.19
C PRO A 916 45.94 -7.58 -14.29
N ARG A 917 45.01 -8.42 -14.78
CA ARG A 917 44.04 -8.04 -15.83
C ARG A 917 42.88 -7.25 -15.20
N THR A 918 43.09 -5.96 -14.96
CA THR A 918 42.11 -5.05 -14.35
C THR A 918 40.95 -4.71 -15.31
N GLU A 919 40.14 -5.71 -15.65
CA GLU A 919 38.85 -5.55 -16.32
C GLU A 919 37.69 -5.85 -15.35
N LYS A 920 36.50 -5.29 -15.63
CA LYS A 920 35.35 -5.39 -14.73
C LYS A 920 34.92 -6.83 -14.45
N VAL A 921 34.44 -7.08 -13.23
CA VAL A 921 33.74 -8.33 -12.90
C VAL A 921 32.38 -8.32 -13.60
N VAL A 922 32.15 -9.24 -14.53
CA VAL A 922 30.89 -9.34 -15.32
C VAL A 922 29.85 -10.25 -14.68
N GLY A 923 30.25 -11.08 -13.71
CA GLY A 923 29.34 -11.92 -12.96
C GLY A 923 30.00 -12.48 -11.72
N ILE A 924 29.20 -12.66 -10.67
CA ILE A 924 29.60 -13.18 -9.37
C ILE A 924 28.48 -14.06 -8.83
N GLY A 925 28.82 -15.11 -8.07
CA GLY A 925 27.83 -15.98 -7.44
C GLY A 925 28.40 -16.78 -6.27
N PHE A 926 27.58 -17.06 -5.26
CA PHE A 926 27.91 -18.07 -4.25
C PHE A 926 27.90 -19.47 -4.87
N GLN A 927 28.81 -20.34 -4.43
CA GLN A 927 28.86 -21.71 -4.93
C GLN A 927 27.67 -22.54 -4.42
N PRO A 928 27.12 -23.46 -5.24
CA PRO A 928 26.05 -24.34 -4.80
C PRO A 928 26.52 -25.25 -3.65
N GLY A 929 25.76 -25.25 -2.56
CA GLY A 929 26.09 -25.98 -1.33
C GLY A 929 25.75 -25.16 -0.09
N PHE A 930 26.33 -25.51 1.06
CA PHE A 930 26.15 -24.76 2.31
C PHE A 930 27.22 -23.76 2.65
N ASP A 931 28.36 -23.80 1.97
CA ASP A 931 29.52 -23.03 2.39
C ASP A 931 29.35 -21.54 2.00
N PRO A 932 28.97 -20.65 2.94
CA PRO A 932 28.61 -19.27 2.64
C PRO A 932 29.87 -18.39 2.49
N TYR A 933 31.03 -19.03 2.45
CA TYR A 933 32.35 -18.43 2.25
C TYR A 933 32.93 -18.75 0.87
N LYS A 934 32.25 -19.56 0.05
CA LYS A 934 32.73 -19.93 -1.28
C LYS A 934 31.97 -19.19 -2.38
N ILE A 935 32.72 -18.49 -3.23
CA ILE A 935 32.17 -17.72 -4.34
C ILE A 935 32.92 -18.04 -5.65
N VAL A 936 32.30 -17.68 -6.76
CA VAL A 936 32.87 -17.68 -8.12
C VAL A 936 32.73 -16.27 -8.67
N SER A 937 33.80 -15.72 -9.25
CA SER A 937 33.83 -14.41 -9.90
C SER A 937 34.37 -14.57 -11.32
N ALA A 938 33.79 -13.87 -12.29
CA ALA A 938 34.26 -13.87 -13.68
C ALA A 938 34.56 -12.45 -14.16
N SER A 939 35.73 -12.25 -14.74
CA SER A 939 36.15 -10.97 -15.33
C SER A 939 35.87 -10.94 -16.84
N GLN A 940 35.62 -9.74 -17.38
CA GLN A 940 35.56 -9.50 -18.82
C GLN A 940 36.84 -9.96 -19.54
N ALA A 941 37.98 -9.99 -18.84
CA ALA A 941 39.28 -10.48 -19.32
C ALA A 941 39.28 -11.96 -19.71
N GLY A 942 38.27 -12.74 -19.31
CA GLY A 942 38.06 -14.13 -19.75
C GLY A 942 38.34 -15.20 -18.71
N ASP A 943 38.86 -14.82 -17.54
CA ASP A 943 39.15 -15.71 -16.43
C ASP A 943 38.00 -15.80 -15.41
N ILE A 944 37.80 -17.00 -14.87
CA ILE A 944 36.86 -17.33 -13.80
C ILE A 944 37.68 -17.75 -12.58
N GLN A 945 37.45 -17.10 -11.45
CA GLN A 945 38.19 -17.25 -10.21
C GLN A 945 37.29 -17.82 -9.11
N PHE A 946 37.74 -18.88 -8.46
CA PHE A 946 37.05 -19.52 -7.34
C PHE A 946 37.75 -19.13 -6.04
N LEU A 947 36.98 -18.60 -5.09
CA LEU A 947 37.51 -17.98 -3.88
C LEU A 947 36.88 -18.62 -2.64
N ASP A 948 37.67 -18.75 -1.60
CA ASP A 948 37.23 -19.10 -0.25
C ASP A 948 37.58 -17.94 0.67
N VAL A 949 36.56 -17.27 1.19
CA VAL A 949 36.62 -16.03 1.98
C VAL A 949 37.39 -16.21 3.30
N ARG A 950 37.57 -17.47 3.76
CA ARG A 950 38.37 -17.81 4.94
C ARG A 950 39.86 -17.93 4.63
N ARG A 951 40.21 -18.04 3.34
CA ARG A 951 41.59 -18.07 2.85
C ARG A 951 42.02 -16.65 2.45
N ALA A 952 43.32 -16.47 2.26
CA ALA A 952 43.90 -15.20 1.79
C ALA A 952 43.33 -14.79 0.41
N ALA A 953 43.68 -13.59 -0.07
CA ALA A 953 43.13 -12.98 -1.29
C ALA A 953 43.37 -13.73 -2.62
N GLU A 954 44.01 -14.91 -2.58
CA GLU A 954 44.34 -15.73 -3.75
C GLU A 954 43.19 -16.70 -4.12
N PRO A 955 42.90 -16.88 -5.42
CA PRO A 955 41.97 -17.90 -5.89
C PRO A 955 42.52 -19.31 -5.63
N TYR A 956 41.63 -20.24 -5.27
CA TYR A 956 42.02 -21.66 -5.09
C TYR A 956 41.88 -22.48 -6.38
N LEU A 957 41.14 -21.96 -7.36
CA LEU A 957 41.02 -22.50 -8.72
C LEU A 957 40.78 -21.34 -9.69
N THR A 958 41.45 -21.38 -10.84
CA THR A 958 41.35 -20.40 -11.93
C THR A 958 41.04 -21.14 -13.23
N ILE A 959 40.05 -20.67 -13.99
CA ILE A 959 39.70 -21.18 -15.32
C ILE A 959 39.83 -20.05 -16.34
N GLU A 960 40.80 -20.16 -17.26
CA GLU A 960 40.92 -19.27 -18.43
C GLU A 960 39.88 -19.67 -19.49
N ALA A 961 38.61 -19.33 -19.22
CA ALA A 961 37.47 -19.77 -20.01
C ALA A 961 37.50 -19.18 -21.44
N HIS A 962 37.84 -17.89 -21.57
CA HIS A 962 37.86 -17.17 -22.85
C HIS A 962 39.11 -16.30 -22.99
N ARG A 963 39.51 -15.94 -24.21
CA ARG A 963 40.59 -14.98 -24.45
C ARG A 963 40.00 -13.57 -24.55
N GLY A 964 39.64 -12.97 -23.40
CA GLY A 964 38.91 -11.71 -23.33
C GLY A 964 37.47 -11.78 -23.86
N SER A 965 36.71 -10.72 -23.59
CA SER A 965 35.31 -10.56 -24.04
C SER A 965 34.35 -11.60 -23.44
N LEU A 966 34.51 -11.94 -22.16
CA LEU A 966 33.49 -12.66 -21.39
C LEU A 966 32.34 -11.71 -21.07
N THR A 967 31.11 -12.14 -21.31
CA THR A 967 29.90 -11.28 -21.23
C THR A 967 28.87 -11.74 -20.22
N ALA A 968 28.89 -13.02 -19.82
CA ALA A 968 27.95 -13.56 -18.84
C ALA A 968 28.56 -14.75 -18.07
N LEU A 969 28.19 -14.87 -16.79
CA LEU A 969 28.43 -16.03 -15.94
C LEU A 969 27.07 -16.52 -15.41
N ALA A 970 26.85 -17.83 -15.45
CA ALA A 970 25.74 -18.49 -14.77
C ALA A 970 26.31 -19.51 -13.76
N VAL A 971 25.99 -19.33 -12.48
CA VAL A 971 26.31 -20.29 -11.42
C VAL A 971 25.01 -21.01 -11.05
N HIS A 972 24.99 -22.33 -11.13
CA HIS A 972 23.79 -23.10 -10.86
C HIS A 972 23.49 -23.16 -9.35
N ARG A 973 22.21 -23.13 -8.94
CA ARG A 973 21.80 -22.98 -7.52
C ARG A 973 22.14 -24.19 -6.64
N HIS A 974 22.16 -25.41 -7.19
CA HIS A 974 22.26 -26.65 -6.40
C HIS A 974 23.23 -27.72 -6.95
N ALA A 975 23.19 -27.99 -8.26
CA ALA A 975 24.16 -28.86 -8.94
C ALA A 975 25.54 -28.18 -9.09
N PRO A 976 26.66 -28.94 -9.05
CA PRO A 976 28.03 -28.41 -9.09
C PRO A 976 28.48 -28.05 -10.52
N VAL A 977 27.80 -27.08 -11.15
CA VAL A 977 28.04 -26.66 -12.53
C VAL A 977 27.97 -25.14 -12.69
N ILE A 978 28.84 -24.60 -13.55
CA ILE A 978 28.82 -23.20 -13.99
C ILE A 978 28.87 -23.12 -15.52
N ALA A 979 28.40 -22.02 -16.08
CA ALA A 979 28.52 -21.72 -17.50
C ALA A 979 28.98 -20.28 -17.74
N SER A 980 29.71 -20.05 -18.82
CA SER A 980 30.21 -18.73 -19.23
C SER A 980 29.94 -18.46 -20.70
N GLY A 981 29.51 -17.23 -21.01
CA GLY A 981 29.29 -16.75 -22.37
C GLY A 981 30.33 -15.72 -22.79
N SER A 982 30.69 -15.71 -24.07
CA SER A 982 31.55 -14.69 -24.69
C SER A 982 30.87 -14.01 -25.86
N ALA A 983 31.18 -12.73 -26.07
CA ALA A 983 30.80 -11.96 -27.27
C ALA A 983 31.24 -12.65 -28.59
N LYS A 984 32.20 -13.57 -28.53
CA LYS A 984 32.70 -14.37 -29.66
C LYS A 984 31.82 -15.60 -29.97
N GLN A 985 30.52 -15.53 -29.67
CA GLN A 985 29.52 -16.58 -29.91
C GLN A 985 29.82 -17.94 -29.26
N MET A 986 30.63 -17.98 -28.20
CA MET A 986 30.99 -19.20 -27.48
C MET A 986 30.30 -19.25 -26.11
N ILE A 987 29.74 -20.42 -25.79
CA ILE A 987 29.32 -20.80 -24.44
C ILE A 987 30.21 -21.97 -24.01
N LYS A 988 30.71 -21.93 -22.77
CA LYS A 988 31.45 -23.05 -22.15
C LYS A 988 30.85 -23.38 -20.80
N VAL A 989 30.68 -24.67 -20.53
CA VAL A 989 30.15 -25.22 -19.28
C VAL A 989 31.30 -25.93 -18.56
N PHE A 990 31.38 -25.74 -17.24
CA PHE A 990 32.43 -26.32 -16.40
C PHE A 990 31.86 -26.90 -15.11
N SER A 991 32.51 -27.94 -14.58
CA SER A 991 32.29 -28.40 -13.21
C SER A 991 32.91 -27.44 -12.18
N LEU A 992 32.60 -27.59 -10.89
CA LEU A 992 33.25 -26.82 -9.83
C LEU A 992 34.72 -27.21 -9.58
N GLU A 993 35.16 -28.37 -10.07
CA GLU A 993 36.56 -28.81 -10.10
C GLU A 993 37.35 -28.20 -11.27
N GLY A 994 36.65 -27.58 -12.23
CA GLY A 994 37.24 -26.91 -13.40
C GLY A 994 37.30 -27.75 -14.68
N GLU A 995 36.70 -28.95 -14.68
CA GLU A 995 36.58 -29.77 -15.88
C GLU A 995 35.58 -29.14 -16.87
N GLN A 996 35.92 -29.09 -18.17
CA GLN A 996 34.98 -28.64 -19.21
C GLN A 996 34.05 -29.79 -19.61
N LEU A 997 32.74 -29.53 -19.56
CA LEU A 997 31.66 -30.50 -19.79
C LEU A 997 31.14 -30.50 -21.23
#